data_AF-A0A949JNA5-F1
#
_entry.id   AF-A0A949JNA5-F1
#
_cell.length_a   1.000
_cell.length_b   1.000
_cell.length_c   1.000
_cell.angle_alpha   90.00
_cell.angle_beta   90.00
_cell.angle_gamma   90.00
#
_symmetry.space_group_name_H-M   'P 1'
#
loop_
_entity.id
_entity.type
_entity.pdbx_description
1 polymer ?
#
loop_
_entity_poly.entity_id
_entity_poly.type
_entity_poly.pdbx_seq_one_letter_code
_entity_poly.pdbx_strand_id
1 'polypeptide(L)'
;MSKETDERAARLRSRSIAMVALLWLVTGALAVRQLVVTWSGSHEPRLTEVTAWLARNSAPAGPEAVYDGDAFTGPPFAAALLRPFGALHRDLFEVLWALGLLGLVAAFAVLALRRMPGGPAGVTLRYALPLGLAALLVSEPVRSMFSTGEAGIVPTLLALLAVVHGARPAWRDLSPVVPTAGLLVGLAAAFQPVLLLFAGLLWLLGRRREAVTGAATFLLASLVAWAAMPAASADYWLGHFAGVGLGGAPDEVGNQSLHGLLLRLGLSGPLEIVLFLLLAAAVVVLGLRRAVRYAQDGQLLLAAALVGCVVVAVSPVAWQHQQLWILLALVGRIGRRKGDRLVWPVLVVMVLGLSSEALVPKIAWLAPLGENAPLLVALAAALALPFVTRTSPAWDNPEPSGPFSRPHLMLELLLIRVGYFAYSWVRSLAPDSREIAEGHGQQILDLEQALHLDWELWINEVVARTAWLESSMNFYYGAFHFLVPVSVLAWLYLRRPPTYRWARNALCYATLLGLVGFLLYPLAPPRLMPDHNYVDTINGPQDFDDPSFGVLTGVSNQYAAMPSLHVGWSLWAGIVLVRASPWLWARLLGWMYPLLTTVVVMGTANHYLLDAAGGAVVVVAGFVLAGLWRRCGPGRSAAEPGADADIGAPPDPEVADRASSGGGRDAALDGESDGPLDGREPLTAGSARPVAPRQREAGERATVPARRTGGSGVAGADRDQDGDGAEPVLN
;
A
#
# COMPACT_ATOMS: atom_id res chain seq x y z
N MET A 1 3.38 45.97 0.23
CA MET A 1 3.45 44.69 0.99
C MET A 1 2.08 44.13 1.39
N SER A 2 1.16 44.89 2.03
CA SER A 2 -0.13 44.32 2.50
C SER A 2 -1.05 43.77 1.39
N LYS A 3 -1.15 44.43 0.23
CA LYS A 3 -1.99 43.99 -0.89
C LYS A 3 -1.52 42.66 -1.51
N GLU A 4 -0.21 42.47 -1.61
CA GLU A 4 0.41 41.25 -2.16
C GLU A 4 0.27 40.06 -1.20
N THR A 5 0.38 40.30 0.12
CA THR A 5 0.11 39.28 1.13
C THR A 5 -1.37 38.88 1.17
N ASP A 6 -2.29 39.83 0.99
CA ASP A 6 -3.74 39.56 0.95
C ASP A 6 -4.14 38.79 -0.31
N GLU A 7 -3.59 39.13 -1.47
CA GLU A 7 -3.79 38.39 -2.70
C GLU A 7 -3.20 36.98 -2.64
N ARG A 8 -2.03 36.80 -2.02
CA ARG A 8 -1.42 35.49 -1.81
C ARG A 8 -2.26 34.64 -0.86
N ALA A 9 -2.76 35.22 0.23
CA ALA A 9 -3.67 34.56 1.16
C ALA A 9 -5.00 34.18 0.50
N ALA A 10 -5.56 35.06 -0.34
CA ALA A 10 -6.78 34.77 -1.12
C ALA A 10 -6.56 33.61 -2.11
N ARG A 11 -5.44 33.59 -2.84
CA ARG A 11 -5.07 32.50 -3.76
C ARG A 11 -4.89 31.17 -3.02
N LEU A 12 -4.24 31.16 -1.85
CA LEU A 12 -4.09 29.97 -1.02
C LEU A 12 -5.43 29.44 -0.50
N ARG A 13 -6.32 30.34 -0.05
CA ARG A 13 -7.69 29.97 0.36
C ARG A 13 -8.50 29.38 -0.80
N SER A 14 -8.46 30.00 -1.97
CA SER A 14 -9.15 29.51 -3.18
C SER A 14 -8.65 28.12 -3.59
N ARG A 15 -7.33 27.89 -3.64
CA ARG A 15 -6.74 26.58 -3.92
C ARG A 15 -7.14 25.52 -2.88
N SER A 16 -7.18 25.91 -1.62
CA SER A 16 -7.64 25.06 -0.52
C SER A 16 -9.10 24.63 -0.72
N ILE A 17 -10.00 25.57 -1.06
CA ILE A 17 -11.42 25.29 -1.31
C ILE A 17 -11.59 24.37 -2.53
N ALA A 18 -10.91 24.67 -3.63
CA ALA A 18 -10.95 23.84 -4.84
C ALA A 18 -10.47 22.41 -4.59
N MET A 19 -9.40 22.23 -3.80
CA MET A 19 -8.90 20.91 -3.40
C MET A 19 -9.93 20.14 -2.57
N VAL A 20 -10.55 20.78 -1.57
CA VAL A 20 -11.59 20.13 -0.76
C VAL A 20 -12.81 19.77 -1.61
N ALA A 21 -13.24 20.65 -2.51
CA ALA A 21 -14.33 20.38 -3.44
C ALA A 21 -14.00 19.19 -4.34
N LEU A 22 -12.79 19.12 -4.90
CA LEU A 22 -12.33 17.99 -5.69
C LEU A 22 -12.34 16.68 -4.89
N LEU A 23 -11.86 16.70 -3.64
CA LEU A 23 -11.88 15.52 -2.77
C LEU A 23 -13.31 15.03 -2.52
N TRP A 24 -14.26 15.95 -2.30
CA TRP A 24 -15.68 15.60 -2.15
C TRP A 24 -16.32 15.11 -3.45
N LEU A 25 -15.95 15.68 -4.60
CA LEU A 25 -16.42 15.21 -5.91
C LEU A 25 -15.95 13.78 -6.16
N VAL A 26 -14.67 13.49 -5.91
CA VAL A 26 -14.12 12.12 -6.02
C VAL A 26 -14.81 11.18 -5.04
N THR A 27 -14.98 11.59 -3.79
CA THR A 27 -15.67 10.78 -2.77
C THR A 27 -17.13 10.51 -3.15
N GLY A 28 -17.84 11.52 -3.66
CA GLY A 28 -19.21 11.42 -4.14
C GLY A 28 -19.31 10.49 -5.34
N ALA A 29 -18.39 10.60 -6.32
CA ALA A 29 -18.32 9.71 -7.45
C ALA A 29 -18.07 8.25 -7.03
N LEU A 30 -17.20 8.02 -6.05
CA LEU A 30 -16.96 6.68 -5.49
C LEU A 30 -18.20 6.14 -4.77
N ALA A 31 -18.91 6.96 -4.00
CA ALA A 31 -20.14 6.56 -3.33
C ALA A 31 -21.24 6.23 -4.34
N VAL A 32 -21.42 7.07 -5.37
CA VAL A 32 -22.36 6.81 -6.47
C VAL A 32 -21.95 5.55 -7.21
N ARG A 33 -20.66 5.31 -7.47
CA ARG A 33 -20.20 4.05 -8.06
C ARG A 33 -20.62 2.84 -7.22
N GLN A 34 -20.49 2.88 -5.90
CA GLN A 34 -20.94 1.76 -5.05
C GLN A 34 -22.46 1.54 -5.18
N LEU A 35 -23.25 2.62 -5.20
CA LEU A 35 -24.70 2.53 -5.39
C LEU A 35 -25.08 2.04 -6.80
N VAL A 36 -24.35 2.45 -7.83
CA VAL A 36 -24.58 2.02 -9.22
C VAL A 36 -24.20 0.56 -9.39
N VAL A 37 -23.09 0.10 -8.81
CA VAL A 37 -22.71 -1.33 -8.82
C VAL A 37 -23.82 -2.17 -8.17
N THR A 38 -24.44 -1.68 -7.09
CA THR A 38 -25.63 -2.34 -6.51
C THR A 38 -26.90 -2.21 -7.34
N TRP A 39 -26.99 -1.29 -8.31
CA TRP A 39 -28.25 -0.92 -8.98
C TRP A 39 -28.28 -1.16 -10.50
N SER A 40 -27.14 -1.23 -11.21
CA SER A 40 -27.15 -1.33 -12.67
C SER A 40 -27.60 -2.72 -13.11
N GLY A 41 -28.77 -2.78 -13.77
CA GLY A 41 -29.40 -4.01 -14.27
C GLY A 41 -28.70 -4.65 -15.48
N SER A 42 -27.36 -4.66 -15.55
CA SER A 42 -26.62 -5.32 -16.62
C SER A 42 -25.44 -6.11 -16.06
N HIS A 43 -25.55 -7.44 -16.20
CA HIS A 43 -24.51 -8.47 -16.17
C HIS A 43 -23.74 -8.80 -14.88
N GLU A 44 -23.71 -7.95 -13.84
CA GLU A 44 -23.14 -8.36 -12.53
C GLU A 44 -24.21 -8.56 -11.45
N PRO A 45 -24.07 -9.59 -10.60
CA PRO A 45 -25.09 -9.93 -9.64
C PRO A 45 -24.98 -9.04 -8.38
N ARG A 46 -26.14 -8.57 -7.89
CA ARG A 46 -26.28 -7.56 -6.81
C ARG A 46 -26.47 -8.23 -5.46
N LEU A 47 -25.82 -7.70 -4.41
CA LEU A 47 -26.01 -8.11 -3.00
C LEU A 47 -26.23 -9.63 -2.93
N THR A 48 -25.37 -10.37 -3.64
CA THR A 48 -25.66 -11.70 -4.17
C THR A 48 -26.09 -12.67 -3.10
N GLU A 49 -25.29 -12.67 -2.04
CA GLU A 49 -25.39 -13.58 -0.93
C GLU A 49 -26.61 -13.25 -0.08
N VAL A 50 -26.73 -12.00 0.40
CA VAL A 50 -27.82 -11.62 1.30
C VAL A 50 -29.19 -11.67 0.61
N THR A 51 -29.29 -11.29 -0.67
CA THR A 51 -30.57 -11.31 -1.39
C THR A 51 -30.99 -12.73 -1.74
N ALA A 52 -30.05 -13.57 -2.17
CA ALA A 52 -30.33 -14.99 -2.40
C ALA A 52 -30.70 -15.70 -1.09
N TRP A 53 -30.03 -15.36 0.00
CA TRP A 53 -30.33 -15.90 1.32
C TRP A 53 -31.73 -15.47 1.81
N LEU A 54 -32.07 -14.19 1.71
CA LEU A 54 -33.39 -13.67 2.09
C LEU A 54 -34.50 -14.30 1.24
N ALA A 55 -34.29 -14.46 -0.07
CA ALA A 55 -35.25 -15.11 -0.96
C ALA A 55 -35.58 -16.55 -0.52
N ARG A 56 -34.59 -17.29 0.01
CA ARG A 56 -34.80 -18.65 0.55
C ARG A 56 -35.38 -18.67 1.97
N ASN A 57 -35.18 -17.61 2.76
CA ASN A 57 -35.44 -17.60 4.21
C ASN A 57 -36.57 -16.63 4.65
N SER A 58 -37.37 -16.08 3.73
CA SER A 58 -38.33 -14.98 4.00
C SER A 58 -39.75 -15.39 4.43
N ALA A 59 -40.16 -16.66 4.35
CA ALA A 59 -41.46 -17.14 4.82
C ALA A 59 -41.49 -18.68 4.96
N PRO A 60 -42.25 -19.26 5.91
CA PRO A 60 -41.70 -20.04 7.03
C PRO A 60 -40.86 -21.26 6.56
N ALA A 61 -39.70 -20.99 5.97
CA ALA A 61 -38.66 -21.98 5.80
C ALA A 61 -38.22 -22.39 7.20
N GLY A 62 -38.25 -23.70 7.48
CA GLY A 62 -37.84 -24.24 8.77
C GLY A 62 -36.43 -23.76 9.17
N PRO A 63 -36.07 -23.81 10.45
CA PRO A 63 -34.75 -23.42 10.96
C PRO A 63 -33.56 -24.22 10.35
N GLU A 64 -33.81 -25.18 9.47
CA GLU A 64 -32.82 -26.04 8.83
C GLU A 64 -32.15 -25.41 7.58
N ALA A 65 -32.79 -24.47 6.87
CA ALA A 65 -32.27 -23.96 5.57
C ALA A 65 -31.35 -22.72 5.66
N VAL A 66 -30.82 -22.40 6.84
CA VAL A 66 -30.06 -21.15 7.06
C VAL A 66 -28.74 -21.13 6.32
N TYR A 67 -28.03 -22.26 6.29
CA TYR A 67 -26.74 -22.40 5.65
C TYR A 67 -26.80 -23.17 4.32
N ASP A 68 -28.00 -23.55 3.88
CA ASP A 68 -28.19 -24.21 2.59
C ASP A 68 -27.75 -23.29 1.43
N GLY A 69 -26.78 -23.79 0.67
CA GLY A 69 -26.20 -23.11 -0.49
C GLY A 69 -25.16 -22.03 -0.14
N ASP A 70 -24.58 -22.08 1.06
CA ASP A 70 -23.39 -21.33 1.52
C ASP A 70 -23.43 -19.80 1.38
N ALA A 71 -24.59 -19.22 1.05
CA ALA A 71 -24.77 -17.79 0.80
C ALA A 71 -24.82 -16.93 2.07
N PHE A 72 -24.69 -17.52 3.26
CA PHE A 72 -24.66 -16.79 4.51
C PHE A 72 -23.56 -17.34 5.41
N THR A 73 -22.66 -16.45 5.82
CA THR A 73 -21.44 -16.82 6.55
C THR A 73 -21.48 -16.45 8.03
N GLY A 74 -22.50 -15.69 8.44
CA GLY A 74 -22.62 -15.16 9.79
C GLY A 74 -23.16 -16.15 10.84
N PRO A 75 -23.07 -15.81 12.14
CA PRO A 75 -23.69 -16.60 13.19
C PRO A 75 -25.23 -16.55 13.15
N PRO A 76 -25.92 -17.49 13.82
CA PRO A 76 -27.39 -17.52 13.89
C PRO A 76 -28.02 -16.24 14.45
N PHE A 77 -27.30 -15.53 15.32
CA PHE A 77 -27.75 -14.23 15.84
C PHE A 77 -27.91 -13.19 14.72
N ALA A 78 -26.95 -13.15 13.78
CA ALA A 78 -27.03 -12.26 12.62
C ALA A 78 -28.15 -12.69 11.66
N ALA A 79 -28.32 -13.99 11.43
CA ALA A 79 -29.45 -14.52 10.65
C ALA A 79 -30.80 -14.09 11.24
N ALA A 80 -30.98 -14.21 12.56
CA ALA A 80 -32.20 -13.82 13.25
C ALA A 80 -32.53 -12.32 13.06
N LEU A 81 -31.52 -11.46 13.02
CA LEU A 81 -31.69 -10.02 12.77
C LEU A 81 -31.94 -9.67 11.30
N LEU A 82 -31.47 -10.49 10.36
CA LEU A 82 -31.71 -10.32 8.93
C LEU A 82 -33.09 -10.80 8.49
N ARG A 83 -33.63 -11.85 9.11
CA ARG A 83 -34.93 -12.46 8.73
C ARG A 83 -36.09 -11.45 8.52
N PRO A 84 -36.31 -10.45 9.39
CA PRO A 84 -37.41 -9.49 9.20
C PRO A 84 -37.32 -8.70 7.88
N PHE A 85 -36.12 -8.51 7.32
CA PHE A 85 -35.94 -7.83 6.05
C PHE A 85 -36.49 -8.64 4.86
N GLY A 86 -36.72 -9.94 5.04
CA GLY A 86 -37.35 -10.80 4.03
C GLY A 86 -38.78 -10.42 3.68
N ALA A 87 -39.46 -9.65 4.55
CA ALA A 87 -40.80 -9.13 4.27
C ALA A 87 -40.80 -7.92 3.31
N LEU A 88 -39.62 -7.33 3.03
CA LEU A 88 -39.50 -6.20 2.11
C LEU A 88 -39.47 -6.69 0.67
N HIS A 89 -40.03 -5.87 -0.24
CA HIS A 89 -39.80 -6.07 -1.67
C HIS A 89 -38.29 -6.01 -1.97
N ARG A 90 -37.79 -6.90 -2.83
CA ARG A 90 -36.36 -7.02 -3.16
C ARG A 90 -35.72 -5.68 -3.48
N ASP A 91 -36.28 -4.93 -4.43
CA ASP A 91 -35.71 -3.64 -4.84
C ASP A 91 -35.66 -2.61 -3.69
N LEU A 92 -36.66 -2.62 -2.81
CA LEU A 92 -36.70 -1.73 -1.65
C LEU A 92 -35.62 -2.13 -0.63
N PHE A 93 -35.45 -3.44 -0.39
CA PHE A 93 -34.37 -3.95 0.46
C PHE A 93 -33.01 -3.56 -0.11
N GLU A 94 -32.74 -3.81 -1.40
CA GLU A 94 -31.44 -3.51 -2.03
C GLU A 94 -31.07 -2.03 -1.86
N VAL A 95 -32.02 -1.12 -2.12
CA VAL A 95 -31.80 0.34 -1.98
C VAL A 95 -31.58 0.73 -0.52
N LEU A 96 -32.44 0.30 0.41
CA LEU A 96 -32.31 0.65 1.82
C LEU A 96 -31.03 0.08 2.44
N TRP A 97 -30.66 -1.14 2.05
CA TRP A 97 -29.46 -1.81 2.51
C TRP A 97 -28.19 -1.10 2.02
N ALA A 98 -28.12 -0.77 0.72
CA ALA A 98 -26.99 -0.04 0.16
C ALA A 98 -26.83 1.36 0.78
N LEU A 99 -27.94 2.11 0.96
CA LEU A 99 -27.92 3.41 1.64
C LEU A 99 -27.52 3.26 3.13
N GLY A 100 -28.00 2.21 3.80
CA GLY A 100 -27.64 1.88 5.18
C GLY A 100 -26.14 1.59 5.31
N LEU A 101 -25.58 0.75 4.44
CA LEU A 101 -24.14 0.46 4.38
C LEU A 101 -23.33 1.73 4.15
N LEU A 102 -23.74 2.58 3.21
CA LEU A 102 -23.07 3.87 2.96
C LEU A 102 -23.09 4.78 4.18
N GLY A 103 -24.22 4.84 4.88
CA GLY A 103 -24.36 5.55 6.16
C GLY A 103 -23.45 5.00 7.26
N LEU A 104 -23.32 3.67 7.36
CA LEU A 104 -22.43 3.00 8.31
C LEU A 104 -20.95 3.27 7.97
N VAL A 105 -20.57 3.25 6.70
CA VAL A 105 -19.22 3.63 6.23
C VAL A 105 -18.91 5.07 6.62
N ALA A 106 -19.87 5.99 6.44
CA ALA A 106 -19.71 7.38 6.84
C ALA A 106 -19.57 7.55 8.36
N ALA A 107 -20.41 6.86 9.13
CA ALA A 107 -20.34 6.86 10.60
C ALA A 107 -18.99 6.32 11.10
N PHE A 108 -18.51 5.24 10.50
CA PHE A 108 -17.21 4.64 10.80
C PHE A 108 -16.06 5.60 10.52
N ALA A 109 -16.04 6.25 9.34
CA ALA A 109 -15.04 7.25 8.98
C ALA A 109 -14.99 8.41 9.98
N VAL A 110 -16.16 8.97 10.30
CA VAL A 110 -16.27 10.08 11.26
C VAL A 110 -15.79 9.65 12.66
N LEU A 111 -16.16 8.45 13.10
CA LEU A 111 -15.75 7.92 14.40
C LEU A 111 -14.23 7.74 14.47
N ALA A 112 -13.64 7.11 13.47
CA ALA A 112 -12.20 6.89 13.38
C ALA A 112 -11.44 8.23 13.37
N LEU A 113 -11.84 9.17 12.52
CA LEU A 113 -11.17 10.47 12.38
C LEU A 113 -11.25 11.33 13.65
N ARG A 114 -12.39 11.32 14.34
CA ARG A 114 -12.55 12.03 15.63
C ARG A 114 -11.67 11.46 16.74
N ARG A 115 -11.20 10.23 16.60
CA ARG A 115 -10.36 9.53 17.59
C ARG A 115 -8.91 9.36 17.14
N MET A 116 -8.52 10.01 16.04
CA MET A 116 -7.12 10.09 15.66
C MET A 116 -6.31 10.82 16.74
N PRO A 117 -5.13 10.27 17.12
CA PRO A 117 -4.22 10.91 18.06
C PRO A 117 -3.85 12.35 17.64
N GLY A 118 -4.11 13.30 18.54
CA GLY A 118 -3.89 14.75 18.32
C GLY A 118 -5.13 15.51 17.84
N GLY A 119 -6.19 14.81 17.41
CA GLY A 119 -7.41 15.40 16.86
C GLY A 119 -7.12 16.18 15.57
N PRO A 120 -7.81 15.91 14.45
CA PRO A 120 -7.72 16.83 13.33
C PRO A 120 -8.24 18.19 13.82
N ALA A 121 -7.40 19.22 13.83
CA ALA A 121 -7.89 20.60 13.95
C ALA A 121 -9.01 20.80 12.91
N GLY A 122 -9.94 21.74 13.13
CA GLY A 122 -11.09 21.92 12.21
C GLY A 122 -10.71 22.02 10.73
N VAL A 123 -9.50 22.51 10.43
CA VAL A 123 -8.90 22.53 9.07
C VAL A 123 -8.47 21.14 8.59
N THR A 124 -7.82 20.33 9.44
CA THR A 124 -7.39 18.97 9.12
C THR A 124 -8.59 18.05 8.84
N LEU A 125 -9.71 18.23 9.55
CA LEU A 125 -10.90 17.39 9.37
C LEU A 125 -11.55 17.59 8.00
N ARG A 126 -11.49 18.81 7.44
CA ARG A 126 -12.03 19.14 6.11
C ARG A 126 -11.37 18.33 4.98
N TYR A 127 -10.10 17.98 5.12
CA TYR A 127 -9.38 17.14 4.16
C TYR A 127 -9.43 15.67 4.53
N ALA A 128 -9.28 15.36 5.83
CA ALA A 128 -9.18 13.98 6.30
C ALA A 128 -10.49 13.22 6.13
N LEU A 129 -11.65 13.89 6.21
CA LEU A 129 -12.95 13.24 6.05
C LEU A 129 -13.19 12.71 4.63
N PRO A 130 -13.19 13.54 3.56
CA PRO A 130 -13.38 13.00 2.22
C PRO A 130 -12.26 12.02 1.84
N LEU A 131 -11.01 12.25 2.26
CA LEU A 131 -9.92 11.31 2.00
C LEU A 131 -10.12 9.95 2.70
N GLY A 132 -10.54 9.96 3.97
CA GLY A 132 -10.83 8.74 4.73
C GLY A 132 -12.02 7.98 4.16
N LEU A 133 -13.07 8.69 3.73
CA LEU A 133 -14.22 8.11 3.03
C LEU A 133 -13.80 7.50 1.69
N ALA A 134 -13.00 8.20 0.89
CA ALA A 134 -12.49 7.67 -0.37
C ALA A 134 -11.64 6.41 -0.15
N ALA A 135 -10.76 6.40 0.86
CA ALA A 135 -9.97 5.23 1.21
C ALA A 135 -10.85 4.02 1.62
N LEU A 136 -11.91 4.26 2.39
CA LEU A 136 -12.90 3.24 2.74
C LEU A 136 -13.62 2.73 1.49
N LEU A 137 -14.19 3.61 0.68
CA LEU A 137 -14.98 3.25 -0.50
C LEU A 137 -14.17 2.55 -1.60
N VAL A 138 -12.86 2.78 -1.66
CA VAL A 138 -11.94 2.05 -2.57
C VAL A 138 -11.50 0.72 -1.97
N SER A 139 -11.50 0.55 -0.64
CA SER A 139 -11.01 -0.67 -0.01
C SER A 139 -11.89 -1.89 -0.31
N GLU A 140 -11.25 -3.02 -0.57
CA GLU A 140 -11.85 -4.32 -0.82
C GLU A 140 -12.85 -4.75 0.26
N PRO A 141 -12.57 -4.57 1.57
CA PRO A 141 -13.56 -4.90 2.60
C PRO A 141 -14.89 -4.17 2.43
N VAL A 142 -14.86 -2.90 2.02
CA VAL A 142 -16.09 -2.13 1.79
C VAL A 142 -16.71 -2.49 0.44
N ARG A 143 -15.91 -2.63 -0.63
CA ARG A 143 -16.43 -3.05 -1.95
C ARG A 143 -17.16 -4.39 -1.87
N SER A 144 -16.58 -5.36 -1.16
CA SER A 144 -17.15 -6.69 -0.93
C SER A 144 -18.50 -6.61 -0.20
N MET A 145 -18.67 -5.70 0.77
CA MET A 145 -19.98 -5.52 1.44
C MET A 145 -21.08 -5.04 0.48
N PHE A 146 -20.74 -4.21 -0.51
CA PHE A 146 -21.72 -3.77 -1.52
C PHE A 146 -21.99 -4.85 -2.58
N SER A 147 -21.05 -5.76 -2.84
CA SER A 147 -21.27 -6.87 -3.79
C SER A 147 -22.03 -8.04 -3.17
N THR A 148 -21.65 -8.49 -1.95
CA THR A 148 -22.26 -9.65 -1.29
C THR A 148 -23.46 -9.26 -0.42
N GLY A 149 -23.45 -8.03 0.11
CA GLY A 149 -24.44 -7.54 1.07
C GLY A 149 -24.15 -7.92 2.52
N GLU A 150 -22.97 -8.46 2.80
CA GLU A 150 -22.55 -8.80 4.16
C GLU A 150 -22.38 -7.56 5.06
N ALA A 151 -22.82 -7.66 6.31
CA ALA A 151 -22.87 -6.54 7.26
C ALA A 151 -21.60 -6.41 8.12
N GLY A 152 -20.42 -6.81 7.63
CA GLY A 152 -19.16 -6.87 8.41
C GLY A 152 -18.73 -5.55 9.08
N ILE A 153 -19.22 -4.41 8.62
CA ILE A 153 -18.97 -3.10 9.24
C ILE A 153 -19.69 -2.94 10.59
N VAL A 154 -20.83 -3.60 10.81
CA VAL A 154 -21.62 -3.50 12.05
C VAL A 154 -20.84 -4.01 13.26
N PRO A 155 -20.33 -5.26 13.30
CA PRO A 155 -19.53 -5.74 14.42
C PRO A 155 -18.28 -4.89 14.65
N THR A 156 -17.62 -4.46 13.57
CA THR A 156 -16.44 -3.59 13.63
C THR A 156 -16.77 -2.25 14.30
N LEU A 157 -17.88 -1.61 13.91
CA LEU A 157 -18.32 -0.34 14.46
C LEU A 157 -18.71 -0.47 15.94
N LEU A 158 -19.42 -1.54 16.33
CA LEU A 158 -19.80 -1.82 17.72
C LEU A 158 -18.55 -1.99 18.62
N ALA A 159 -17.59 -2.82 18.20
CA ALA A 159 -16.34 -3.02 18.93
C ALA A 159 -15.51 -1.72 19.02
N LEU A 160 -15.42 -0.96 17.92
CA LEU A 160 -14.73 0.33 17.93
C LEU A 160 -15.43 1.32 18.87
N LEU A 161 -16.76 1.42 18.82
CA LEU A 161 -17.55 2.24 19.73
C LEU A 161 -17.34 1.84 21.18
N ALA A 162 -17.21 0.55 21.49
CA ALA A 162 -16.95 0.07 22.85
C ALA A 162 -15.62 0.57 23.41
N VAL A 163 -14.53 0.45 22.64
CA VAL A 163 -13.20 0.96 23.04
C VAL A 163 -13.26 2.48 23.24
N VAL A 164 -13.99 3.16 22.38
CA VAL A 164 -14.06 4.62 22.30
C VAL A 164 -15.00 5.26 23.34
N HIS A 165 -16.15 4.65 23.61
CA HIS A 165 -17.09 5.03 24.69
C HIS A 165 -16.52 4.67 26.04
N GLY A 166 -15.86 3.54 26.10
CA GLY A 166 -15.30 3.03 27.30
C GLY A 166 -14.27 3.93 28.00
N ALA A 167 -13.60 4.77 27.23
CA ALA A 167 -12.70 5.79 27.79
C ALA A 167 -13.43 6.98 28.47
N ARG A 168 -14.77 6.96 28.56
CA ARG A 168 -15.59 8.01 29.19
C ARG A 168 -15.94 7.67 30.65
N PRO A 169 -16.30 8.68 31.47
CA PRO A 169 -16.72 8.45 32.85
C PRO A 169 -18.03 7.65 32.95
N ALA A 170 -18.15 6.80 33.98
CA ALA A 170 -19.25 5.86 34.19
C ALA A 170 -20.67 6.47 34.27
N TRP A 171 -20.81 7.77 34.56
CA TRP A 171 -22.14 8.42 34.60
C TRP A 171 -22.79 8.54 33.20
N ARG A 172 -22.02 8.34 32.13
CA ARG A 172 -22.53 8.29 30.75
C ARG A 172 -22.96 6.90 30.30
N ASP A 173 -22.88 5.89 31.17
CA ASP A 173 -23.41 4.58 30.85
C ASP A 173 -24.95 4.59 30.82
N LEU A 174 -25.53 3.79 29.93
CA LEU A 174 -26.99 3.62 29.80
C LEU A 174 -27.62 3.13 31.11
N SER A 175 -26.85 2.36 31.89
CA SER A 175 -27.25 1.86 33.19
C SER A 175 -26.05 1.91 34.15
N PRO A 176 -26.27 2.30 35.42
CA PRO A 176 -25.22 2.23 36.44
C PRO A 176 -24.75 0.79 36.73
N VAL A 177 -25.53 -0.22 36.31
CA VAL A 177 -25.25 -1.64 36.55
C VAL A 177 -24.60 -2.31 35.34
N VAL A 178 -24.94 -1.90 34.13
CA VAL A 178 -24.50 -2.56 32.89
C VAL A 178 -23.66 -1.59 32.06
N PRO A 179 -22.31 -1.77 32.05
CA PRO A 179 -21.43 -0.92 31.27
C PRO A 179 -21.73 -1.00 29.77
N THR A 180 -21.91 0.16 29.14
CA THR A 180 -22.26 0.28 27.71
C THR A 180 -21.19 -0.34 26.82
N ALA A 181 -19.91 -0.15 27.17
CA ALA A 181 -18.80 -0.74 26.46
C ALA A 181 -18.85 -2.27 26.47
N GLY A 182 -19.26 -2.88 27.60
CA GLY A 182 -19.46 -4.31 27.71
C GLY A 182 -20.56 -4.81 26.76
N LEU A 183 -21.74 -4.17 26.80
CA LEU A 183 -22.86 -4.50 25.89
C LEU A 183 -22.42 -4.47 24.42
N LEU A 184 -21.72 -3.40 24.02
CA LEU A 184 -21.25 -3.22 22.65
C LEU A 184 -20.23 -4.29 22.22
N VAL A 185 -19.29 -4.67 23.09
CA VAL A 185 -18.35 -5.78 22.80
C VAL A 185 -19.10 -7.11 22.67
N GLY A 186 -20.03 -7.39 23.56
CA GLY A 186 -20.79 -8.65 23.51
C GLY A 186 -21.68 -8.77 22.29
N LEU A 187 -22.35 -7.69 21.89
CA LEU A 187 -23.12 -7.63 20.65
C LEU A 187 -22.21 -7.75 19.42
N ALA A 188 -21.04 -7.10 19.42
CA ALA A 188 -20.06 -7.28 18.35
C ALA A 188 -19.61 -8.74 18.23
N ALA A 189 -19.33 -9.39 19.36
CA ALA A 189 -18.99 -10.81 19.41
C ALA A 189 -20.14 -11.72 18.96
N ALA A 190 -21.41 -11.33 19.18
CA ALA A 190 -22.56 -12.10 18.71
C ALA A 190 -22.67 -12.10 17.17
N PHE A 191 -22.20 -11.05 16.51
CA PHE A 191 -22.04 -10.99 15.05
C PHE A 191 -20.76 -11.67 14.56
N GLN A 192 -19.67 -11.59 15.33
CA GLN A 192 -18.37 -12.17 14.98
C GLN A 192 -17.64 -12.64 16.25
N PRO A 193 -17.73 -13.94 16.62
CA PRO A 193 -17.31 -14.45 17.93
C PRO A 193 -15.89 -14.07 18.36
N VAL A 194 -14.96 -14.02 17.41
CA VAL A 194 -13.55 -13.69 17.65
C VAL A 194 -13.36 -12.26 18.19
N LEU A 195 -14.33 -11.36 18.00
CA LEU A 195 -14.32 -10.03 18.61
C LEU A 195 -14.44 -10.04 20.14
N LEU A 196 -14.69 -11.19 20.77
CA LEU A 196 -14.56 -11.36 22.21
C LEU A 196 -13.13 -11.06 22.71
N LEU A 197 -12.12 -11.06 21.83
CA LEU A 197 -10.78 -10.55 22.12
C LEU A 197 -10.77 -9.09 22.61
N PHE A 198 -11.76 -8.26 22.24
CA PHE A 198 -11.92 -6.91 22.80
C PHE A 198 -12.31 -6.94 24.28
N ALA A 199 -13.05 -7.95 24.76
CA ALA A 199 -13.27 -8.13 26.20
C ALA A 199 -11.93 -8.48 26.89
N GLY A 200 -11.08 -9.28 26.24
CA GLY A 200 -9.70 -9.54 26.68
C GLY A 200 -8.86 -8.26 26.78
N LEU A 201 -8.92 -7.39 25.78
CA LEU A 201 -8.27 -6.08 25.83
C LEU A 201 -8.77 -5.25 27.03
N LEU A 202 -10.08 -5.15 27.22
CA LEU A 202 -10.68 -4.43 28.35
C LEU A 202 -10.22 -5.00 29.69
N TRP A 203 -10.19 -6.32 29.82
CA TRP A 203 -9.70 -7.01 31.02
C TRP A 203 -8.25 -6.64 31.33
N LEU A 204 -7.37 -6.69 30.33
CA LEU A 204 -5.94 -6.35 30.46
C LEU A 204 -5.71 -4.85 30.75
N LEU A 205 -6.64 -3.99 30.35
CA LEU A 205 -6.66 -2.57 30.71
C LEU A 205 -7.24 -2.31 32.12
N GLY A 206 -7.56 -3.37 32.89
CA GLY A 206 -8.12 -3.27 34.24
C GLY A 206 -9.65 -3.09 34.28
N ARG A 207 -10.32 -3.08 33.13
CA ARG A 207 -11.76 -2.79 32.98
C ARG A 207 -12.59 -4.07 33.05
N ARG A 208 -12.41 -4.80 34.16
CA ARG A 208 -12.93 -6.17 34.33
C ARG A 208 -14.45 -6.26 34.26
N ARG A 209 -15.17 -5.27 34.82
CA ARG A 209 -16.65 -5.25 34.80
C ARG A 209 -17.17 -5.30 33.36
N GLU A 210 -16.64 -4.46 32.50
CA GLU A 210 -17.07 -4.39 31.10
C GLU A 210 -16.68 -5.63 30.31
N ALA A 211 -15.50 -6.20 30.58
CA ALA A 211 -15.08 -7.45 29.96
C ALA A 211 -16.04 -8.59 30.32
N VAL A 212 -16.42 -8.71 31.59
CA VAL A 212 -17.41 -9.69 32.06
C VAL A 212 -18.78 -9.42 31.45
N THR A 213 -19.23 -8.15 31.42
CA THR A 213 -20.49 -7.78 30.76
C THR A 213 -20.47 -8.12 29.27
N GLY A 214 -19.35 -7.93 28.58
CA GLY A 214 -19.20 -8.31 27.17
C GLY A 214 -19.32 -9.81 26.96
N ALA A 215 -18.62 -10.62 27.76
CA ALA A 215 -18.74 -12.07 27.72
C ALA A 215 -20.17 -12.54 28.05
N ALA A 216 -20.81 -11.96 29.07
CA ALA A 216 -22.18 -12.29 29.45
C ALA A 216 -23.20 -11.88 28.37
N THR A 217 -23.01 -10.72 27.74
CA THR A 217 -23.89 -10.24 26.65
C THR A 217 -23.76 -11.11 25.42
N PHE A 218 -22.54 -11.50 25.05
CA PHE A 218 -22.29 -12.47 23.97
C PHE A 218 -23.00 -13.79 24.27
N LEU A 219 -22.77 -14.37 25.46
CA LEU A 219 -23.39 -15.63 25.86
C LEU A 219 -24.92 -15.54 25.81
N LEU A 220 -25.51 -14.46 26.34
CA LEU A 220 -26.96 -14.26 26.32
C LEU A 220 -27.49 -14.14 24.88
N ALA A 221 -26.84 -13.36 24.03
CA ALA A 221 -27.23 -13.21 22.63
C ALA A 221 -27.16 -14.54 21.87
N SER A 222 -26.09 -15.33 22.09
CA SER A 222 -25.95 -16.67 21.51
C SER A 222 -26.99 -17.65 22.02
N LEU A 223 -27.33 -17.62 23.32
CA LEU A 223 -28.39 -18.45 23.89
C LEU A 223 -29.78 -18.07 23.36
N VAL A 224 -30.06 -16.78 23.20
CA VAL A 224 -31.30 -16.30 22.58
C VAL A 224 -31.39 -16.76 21.12
N ALA A 225 -30.29 -16.66 20.37
CA ALA A 225 -30.24 -17.18 19.00
C ALA A 225 -30.42 -18.70 18.95
N TRP A 226 -29.83 -19.44 19.89
CA TRP A 226 -30.00 -20.89 20.02
C TRP A 226 -31.44 -21.27 20.34
N ALA A 227 -32.10 -20.55 21.24
CA ALA A 227 -33.51 -20.78 21.57
C ALA A 227 -34.44 -20.48 20.38
N ALA A 228 -34.12 -19.46 19.59
CA ALA A 228 -34.90 -19.08 18.41
C ALA A 228 -34.64 -19.99 17.19
N MET A 229 -33.41 -20.48 17.04
CA MET A 229 -32.92 -21.22 15.87
C MET A 229 -32.01 -22.39 16.28
N PRO A 230 -32.54 -23.46 16.93
CA PRO A 230 -31.71 -24.52 17.52
C PRO A 230 -30.89 -25.31 16.49
N ALA A 231 -31.51 -25.70 15.36
CA ALA A 231 -30.86 -26.48 14.31
C ALA A 231 -29.71 -25.70 13.66
N ALA A 232 -29.98 -24.49 13.15
CA ALA A 232 -28.94 -23.60 12.62
C ALA A 232 -27.83 -23.29 13.65
N SER A 233 -28.17 -23.20 14.93
CA SER A 233 -27.14 -22.97 15.96
C SER A 233 -26.26 -24.19 16.18
N ALA A 234 -26.83 -25.40 16.21
CA ALA A 234 -26.06 -26.62 16.26
C ALA A 234 -25.15 -26.75 15.03
N ASP A 235 -25.68 -26.47 13.84
CA ASP A 235 -24.95 -26.56 12.59
C ASP A 235 -23.76 -25.58 12.53
N TYR A 236 -23.98 -24.31 12.88
CA TYR A 236 -22.92 -23.30 12.91
C TYR A 236 -21.80 -23.62 13.92
N TRP A 237 -22.17 -23.99 15.16
CA TRP A 237 -21.19 -24.16 16.24
C TRP A 237 -20.51 -25.52 16.22
N LEU A 238 -21.21 -26.59 15.81
CA LEU A 238 -20.72 -27.97 15.88
C LEU A 238 -20.38 -28.54 14.50
N GLY A 239 -21.16 -28.22 13.46
CA GLY A 239 -20.93 -28.69 12.09
C GLY A 239 -19.82 -27.89 11.39
N HIS A 240 -19.99 -26.57 11.38
CA HIS A 240 -19.06 -25.65 10.72
C HIS A 240 -17.99 -25.06 11.66
N PHE A 241 -17.86 -25.52 12.91
CA PHE A 241 -16.87 -25.03 13.88
C PHE A 241 -16.72 -23.50 13.90
N ALA A 242 -17.85 -22.78 14.05
CA ALA A 242 -17.95 -21.33 13.99
C ALA A 242 -17.72 -20.71 12.60
N GLY A 243 -18.24 -21.37 11.56
CA GLY A 243 -18.36 -20.85 10.20
C GLY A 243 -17.27 -21.27 9.20
N VAL A 244 -16.40 -22.21 9.58
CA VAL A 244 -15.48 -22.88 8.64
C VAL A 244 -16.28 -23.63 7.58
N GLY A 245 -15.97 -23.37 6.31
CA GLY A 245 -16.65 -23.96 5.16
C GLY A 245 -17.89 -23.19 4.69
N LEU A 246 -18.33 -22.15 5.41
CA LEU A 246 -19.41 -21.28 4.95
C LEU A 246 -18.86 -20.16 4.07
N GLY A 247 -19.49 -19.95 2.91
CA GLY A 247 -19.14 -18.89 1.94
C GLY A 247 -18.08 -19.28 0.91
N GLY A 248 -17.46 -20.44 1.05
CA GLY A 248 -16.42 -20.92 0.13
C GLY A 248 -15.46 -21.89 0.80
N ALA A 249 -14.51 -22.41 0.02
CA ALA A 249 -13.49 -23.31 0.54
C ALA A 249 -12.54 -22.54 1.49
N PRO A 250 -12.17 -23.09 2.66
CA PRO A 250 -11.37 -22.36 3.65
C PRO A 250 -9.95 -21.97 3.17
N ASP A 251 -9.43 -22.59 2.12
CA ASP A 251 -8.15 -22.27 1.49
C ASP A 251 -8.25 -21.16 0.43
N GLU A 252 -9.44 -20.71 0.06
CA GLU A 252 -9.62 -19.62 -0.91
C GLU A 252 -8.85 -18.35 -0.52
N VAL A 253 -8.34 -17.64 -1.54
CA VAL A 253 -7.59 -16.39 -1.36
C VAL A 253 -8.42 -15.31 -0.64
N GLY A 254 -9.75 -15.39 -0.68
CA GLY A 254 -10.62 -14.52 0.11
C GLY A 254 -10.42 -14.66 1.62
N ASN A 255 -10.03 -15.84 2.11
CA ASN A 255 -9.76 -16.11 3.52
C ASN A 255 -8.34 -15.64 3.92
N GLN A 256 -8.26 -14.50 4.59
CA GLN A 256 -7.00 -13.88 5.04
C GLN A 256 -6.68 -14.20 6.51
N SER A 257 -6.92 -15.43 6.93
CA SER A 257 -6.56 -15.95 8.26
C SER A 257 -5.31 -16.82 8.22
N LEU A 258 -4.69 -17.06 9.38
CA LEU A 258 -3.60 -18.03 9.52
C LEU A 258 -4.06 -19.45 9.14
N HIS A 259 -5.30 -19.82 9.45
CA HIS A 259 -5.85 -21.11 9.05
C HIS A 259 -5.90 -21.25 7.53
N GLY A 260 -6.49 -20.28 6.82
CA GLY A 260 -6.53 -20.27 5.35
C GLY A 260 -5.13 -20.29 4.72
N LEU A 261 -4.15 -19.59 5.31
CA LEU A 261 -2.76 -19.65 4.88
C LEU A 261 -2.16 -21.07 5.00
N LEU A 262 -2.37 -21.75 6.14
CA LEU A 262 -1.83 -23.09 6.34
C LEU A 262 -2.42 -24.10 5.35
N LEU A 263 -3.73 -24.00 5.08
CA LEU A 263 -4.40 -24.82 4.08
C LEU A 263 -3.85 -24.57 2.66
N ARG A 264 -3.64 -23.30 2.27
CA ARG A 264 -2.99 -22.95 0.99
C ARG A 264 -1.56 -23.46 0.86
N LEU A 265 -0.87 -23.67 1.98
CA LEU A 265 0.45 -24.30 2.01
C LEU A 265 0.39 -25.83 1.92
N GLY A 266 -0.81 -26.41 1.77
CA GLY A 266 -1.03 -27.85 1.65
C GLY A 266 -1.07 -28.60 2.97
N LEU A 267 -1.13 -27.90 4.11
CA LEU A 267 -1.30 -28.54 5.42
C LEU A 267 -2.78 -28.83 5.64
N SER A 268 -3.12 -30.03 6.10
CA SER A 268 -4.49 -30.39 6.48
C SER A 268 -4.50 -31.41 7.61
N GLY A 269 -5.62 -31.48 8.35
CA GLY A 269 -5.84 -32.47 9.41
C GLY A 269 -5.25 -32.06 10.77
N PRO A 270 -4.91 -33.00 11.66
CA PRO A 270 -4.56 -32.68 13.04
C PRO A 270 -3.34 -31.75 13.19
N LEU A 271 -2.35 -31.88 12.30
CA LEU A 271 -1.15 -31.04 12.32
C LEU A 271 -1.48 -29.58 12.01
N GLU A 272 -2.34 -29.35 11.01
CA GLU A 272 -2.80 -28.03 10.60
C GLU A 272 -3.56 -27.34 11.75
N ILE A 273 -4.50 -28.03 12.39
CA ILE A 273 -5.24 -27.51 13.54
C ILE A 273 -4.30 -27.17 14.71
N VAL A 274 -3.38 -28.07 15.08
CA VAL A 274 -2.44 -27.83 16.18
C VAL A 274 -1.55 -26.63 15.88
N LEU A 275 -1.00 -26.55 14.66
CA LEU A 275 -0.15 -25.45 14.25
C LEU A 275 -0.92 -24.13 14.21
N PHE A 276 -2.15 -24.13 13.69
CA PHE A 276 -3.04 -22.98 13.72
C PHE A 276 -3.27 -22.49 15.14
N LEU A 277 -3.65 -23.36 16.07
CA LEU A 277 -3.91 -23.01 17.47
C LEU A 277 -2.66 -22.43 18.17
N LEU A 278 -1.48 -23.01 17.92
CA LEU A 278 -0.22 -22.51 18.48
C LEU A 278 0.13 -21.12 17.95
N LEU A 279 0.03 -20.93 16.62
CA LEU A 279 0.28 -19.63 16.00
C LEU A 279 -0.74 -18.59 16.44
N ALA A 280 -2.03 -18.95 16.48
CA ALA A 280 -3.11 -18.09 16.95
C ALA A 280 -2.88 -17.65 18.39
N ALA A 281 -2.51 -18.57 19.29
CA ALA A 281 -2.19 -18.25 20.68
C ALA A 281 -1.00 -17.27 20.78
N ALA A 282 0.06 -17.48 20.01
CA ALA A 282 1.21 -16.58 19.96
C ALA A 282 0.81 -15.18 19.46
N VAL A 283 0.02 -15.10 18.38
CA VAL A 283 -0.46 -13.84 17.81
C VAL A 283 -1.37 -13.09 18.80
N VAL A 284 -2.29 -13.79 19.47
CA VAL A 284 -3.15 -13.20 20.51
C VAL A 284 -2.32 -12.62 21.65
N VAL A 285 -1.38 -13.39 22.21
CA VAL A 285 -0.57 -12.94 23.35
C VAL A 285 0.28 -11.73 22.98
N LEU A 286 1.00 -11.79 21.86
CA LEU A 286 1.89 -10.71 21.43
C LEU A 286 1.12 -9.47 20.98
N GLY A 287 0.06 -9.67 20.19
CA GLY A 287 -0.78 -8.61 19.66
C GLY A 287 -1.55 -7.87 20.75
N LEU A 288 -2.17 -8.58 21.71
CA LEU A 288 -2.86 -7.95 22.84
C LEU A 288 -1.88 -7.19 23.75
N ARG A 289 -0.69 -7.74 24.04
CA ARG A 289 0.34 -7.02 24.82
C ARG A 289 0.73 -5.70 24.14
N ARG A 290 0.89 -5.71 22.81
CA ARG A 290 1.18 -4.49 22.03
C ARG A 290 0.00 -3.53 22.01
N ALA A 291 -1.22 -4.02 21.81
CA ALA A 291 -2.43 -3.20 21.85
C ALA A 291 -2.62 -2.50 23.20
N VAL A 292 -2.41 -3.21 24.32
CA VAL A 292 -2.44 -2.64 25.68
C VAL A 292 -1.41 -1.52 25.84
N ARG A 293 -0.18 -1.73 25.36
CA ARG A 293 0.88 -0.70 25.40
C ARG A 293 0.46 0.58 24.68
N TYR A 294 -0.08 0.48 23.46
CA TYR A 294 -0.53 1.66 22.72
C TYR A 294 -1.81 2.29 23.27
N ALA A 295 -2.70 1.49 23.88
CA ALA A 295 -3.85 2.01 24.60
C ALA A 295 -3.44 2.84 25.82
N GLN A 296 -2.46 2.34 26.60
CA GLN A 296 -1.88 3.05 27.75
C GLN A 296 -1.13 4.33 27.33
N ASP A 297 -0.50 4.32 26.15
CA ASP A 297 0.09 5.52 25.53
C ASP A 297 -0.97 6.52 25.01
N GLY A 298 -2.28 6.22 25.14
CA GLY A 298 -3.37 7.09 24.73
C GLY A 298 -3.70 7.03 23.23
N GLN A 299 -3.29 5.98 22.54
CA GLN A 299 -3.58 5.70 21.13
C GLN A 299 -4.68 4.63 20.98
N LEU A 300 -5.87 4.91 21.50
CA LEU A 300 -6.98 3.93 21.56
C LEU A 300 -7.40 3.39 20.18
N LEU A 301 -7.38 4.24 19.15
CA LEU A 301 -7.74 3.81 17.79
C LEU A 301 -6.70 2.85 17.20
N LEU A 302 -5.40 3.10 17.45
CA LEU A 302 -4.33 2.17 17.08
C LEU A 302 -4.48 0.86 17.84
N ALA A 303 -4.72 0.92 19.15
CA ALA A 303 -4.94 -0.29 19.96
C ALA A 303 -6.11 -1.13 19.43
N ALA A 304 -7.24 -0.50 19.10
CA ALA A 304 -8.39 -1.19 18.50
C ALA A 304 -8.03 -1.79 17.13
N ALA A 305 -7.30 -1.06 16.28
CA ALA A 305 -6.82 -1.57 15.00
C ALA A 305 -5.91 -2.80 15.18
N LEU A 306 -5.00 -2.79 16.16
CA LEU A 306 -4.11 -3.92 16.44
C LEU A 306 -4.89 -5.16 16.92
N VAL A 307 -5.87 -5.00 17.81
CA VAL A 307 -6.74 -6.12 18.19
C VAL A 307 -7.54 -6.61 17.00
N GLY A 308 -8.03 -5.72 16.15
CA GLY A 308 -8.70 -6.08 14.91
C GLY A 308 -7.80 -6.86 13.93
N CYS A 309 -6.53 -6.48 13.79
CA CYS A 309 -5.55 -7.24 13.00
C CYS A 309 -5.29 -8.63 13.59
N VAL A 310 -5.27 -8.76 14.93
CA VAL A 310 -5.22 -10.07 15.60
C VAL A 310 -6.48 -10.88 15.27
N VAL A 311 -7.67 -10.27 15.35
CA VAL A 311 -8.95 -10.92 15.01
C VAL A 311 -8.93 -11.45 13.58
N VAL A 312 -8.45 -10.68 12.60
CA VAL A 312 -8.32 -11.15 11.21
C VAL A 312 -7.38 -12.36 11.13
N ALA A 313 -6.21 -12.29 11.77
CA ALA A 313 -5.21 -13.36 11.69
C ALA A 313 -5.65 -14.67 12.36
N VAL A 314 -6.40 -14.60 13.47
CA VAL A 314 -6.73 -15.76 14.31
C VAL A 314 -8.15 -16.26 14.16
N SER A 315 -8.98 -15.59 13.36
CA SER A 315 -10.29 -16.15 13.00
C SER A 315 -10.10 -17.45 12.21
N PRO A 316 -10.95 -18.48 12.39
CA PRO A 316 -10.92 -19.68 11.55
C PRO A 316 -11.09 -19.34 10.05
N VAL A 317 -11.91 -18.32 9.76
CA VAL A 317 -12.09 -17.74 8.44
C VAL A 317 -12.16 -16.23 8.58
N ALA A 318 -11.49 -15.49 7.68
CA ALA A 318 -11.48 -14.03 7.66
C ALA A 318 -11.73 -13.51 6.23
N TRP A 319 -12.99 -13.55 5.80
CA TRP A 319 -13.46 -13.07 4.50
C TRP A 319 -13.22 -11.57 4.30
N GLN A 320 -13.27 -11.09 3.05
CA GLN A 320 -12.91 -9.72 2.66
C GLN A 320 -13.64 -8.67 3.51
N HIS A 321 -14.95 -8.83 3.71
CA HIS A 321 -15.79 -7.91 4.48
C HIS A 321 -15.43 -7.83 5.99
N GLN A 322 -14.62 -8.75 6.52
CA GLN A 322 -14.19 -8.77 7.93
C GLN A 322 -12.83 -8.10 8.16
N GLN A 323 -12.15 -7.68 7.09
CA GLN A 323 -10.76 -7.19 7.12
C GLN A 323 -10.64 -5.67 7.32
N LEU A 324 -11.76 -4.98 7.60
CA LEU A 324 -11.84 -3.52 7.76
C LEU A 324 -10.87 -2.96 8.83
N TRP A 325 -10.53 -3.77 9.83
CA TRP A 325 -9.56 -3.43 10.88
C TRP A 325 -8.18 -3.08 10.36
N ILE A 326 -7.73 -3.71 9.28
CA ILE A 326 -6.42 -3.46 8.67
C ILE A 326 -6.34 -2.00 8.21
N LEU A 327 -7.44 -1.45 7.68
CA LEU A 327 -7.49 -0.06 7.25
C LEU A 327 -7.34 0.90 8.44
N LEU A 328 -7.95 0.58 9.60
CA LEU A 328 -7.77 1.40 10.80
C LEU A 328 -6.30 1.45 11.27
N ALA A 329 -5.47 0.47 10.91
CA ALA A 329 -4.05 0.50 11.25
C ALA A 329 -3.30 1.65 10.55
N LEU A 330 -3.88 2.33 9.55
CA LEU A 330 -3.32 3.53 8.90
C LEU A 330 -2.96 4.65 9.89
N VAL A 331 -3.61 4.67 11.06
CA VAL A 331 -3.39 5.70 12.09
C VAL A 331 -2.04 5.55 12.79
N GLY A 332 -1.45 4.35 12.69
CA GLY A 332 -0.13 4.06 13.23
C GLY A 332 0.96 4.81 12.46
N ARG A 333 1.81 5.54 13.20
CA ARG A 333 2.94 6.29 12.62
C ARG A 333 4.20 5.45 12.72
N ILE A 334 4.94 5.29 11.62
CA ILE A 334 6.23 4.57 11.58
C ILE A 334 7.30 5.50 11.00
N GLY A 335 8.54 5.32 11.45
CA GLY A 335 9.69 6.03 10.89
C GLY A 335 9.95 7.39 11.54
N ARG A 336 11.23 7.78 11.52
CA ARG A 336 11.74 9.03 12.10
C ARG A 336 11.52 10.22 11.18
N ARG A 337 11.67 10.02 9.86
CA ARG A 337 11.58 11.08 8.85
C ARG A 337 10.14 11.28 8.38
N LYS A 338 9.79 12.53 8.05
CA LYS A 338 8.46 12.92 7.57
C LYS A 338 8.01 12.12 6.33
N GLY A 339 8.92 11.86 5.39
CA GLY A 339 8.64 11.07 4.18
C GLY A 339 8.45 9.58 4.44
N ASP A 340 9.13 9.02 5.43
CA ASP A 340 9.04 7.58 5.76
C ASP A 340 7.67 7.25 6.39
N ARG A 341 7.03 8.23 7.04
CA ARG A 341 5.69 8.09 7.62
C ARG A 341 4.60 7.74 6.62
N LEU A 342 4.81 8.00 5.33
CA LEU A 342 3.86 7.67 4.29
C LEU A 342 3.93 6.20 3.85
N VAL A 343 5.04 5.50 4.11
CA VAL A 343 5.25 4.11 3.67
C VAL A 343 4.11 3.23 4.14
N TRP A 344 3.79 3.31 5.43
CA TRP A 344 2.80 2.44 6.05
C TRP A 344 1.37 2.72 5.58
N PRO A 345 0.84 3.96 5.65
CA PRO A 345 -0.49 4.25 5.13
C PRO A 345 -0.63 3.93 3.64
N VAL A 346 0.39 4.21 2.82
CA VAL A 346 0.37 3.88 1.39
C VAL A 346 0.31 2.38 1.18
N LEU A 347 1.13 1.60 1.91
CA LEU A 347 1.11 0.14 1.83
C LEU A 347 -0.27 -0.41 2.21
N VAL A 348 -0.87 0.04 3.31
CA VAL A 348 -2.19 -0.41 3.77
C VAL A 348 -3.28 -0.08 2.73
N VAL A 349 -3.30 1.15 2.20
CA VAL A 349 -4.29 1.56 1.19
C VAL A 349 -4.11 0.77 -0.10
N MET A 350 -2.88 0.48 -0.51
CA MET A 350 -2.62 -0.33 -1.69
C MET A 350 -3.06 -1.78 -1.48
N VAL A 351 -2.66 -2.41 -0.37
CA VAL A 351 -2.97 -3.81 -0.08
C VAL A 351 -4.47 -4.04 0.03
N LEU A 352 -5.21 -3.08 0.59
CA LEU A 352 -6.66 -3.18 0.68
C LEU A 352 -7.39 -2.62 -0.54
N GLY A 353 -6.77 -1.78 -1.37
CA GLY A 353 -7.43 -1.13 -2.50
C GLY A 353 -7.23 -1.83 -3.84
N LEU A 354 -6.13 -2.57 -3.99
CA LEU A 354 -5.67 -3.15 -5.25
C LEU A 354 -5.68 -4.69 -5.18
N SER A 355 -5.77 -5.34 -6.34
CA SER A 355 -5.68 -6.80 -6.46
C SER A 355 -4.26 -7.32 -6.20
N SER A 356 -4.13 -8.61 -5.89
CA SER A 356 -2.83 -9.29 -5.76
C SER A 356 -1.93 -9.10 -7.00
N GLU A 357 -2.54 -9.16 -8.19
CA GLU A 357 -1.87 -8.91 -9.47
C GLU A 357 -1.36 -7.49 -9.64
N ALA A 358 -1.91 -6.51 -8.93
CA ALA A 358 -1.41 -5.14 -8.94
C ALA A 358 -0.28 -4.94 -7.93
N LEU A 359 -0.30 -5.70 -6.83
CA LEU A 359 0.68 -5.59 -5.73
C LEU A 359 2.01 -6.25 -6.05
N VAL A 360 1.99 -7.39 -6.76
CA VAL A 360 3.18 -8.23 -6.95
C VAL A 360 3.29 -8.70 -8.41
N PRO A 361 4.49 -8.70 -9.03
CA PRO A 361 4.66 -9.15 -10.41
C PRO A 361 4.13 -10.58 -10.63
N LYS A 362 3.70 -10.91 -11.85
CA LYS A 362 3.24 -12.25 -12.25
C LYS A 362 4.42 -13.23 -12.35
N ILE A 363 5.01 -13.55 -11.21
CA ILE A 363 6.13 -14.46 -11.04
C ILE A 363 5.67 -15.51 -10.02
N ALA A 364 5.66 -16.79 -10.40
CA ALA A 364 5.01 -17.87 -9.63
C ALA A 364 5.43 -17.90 -8.15
N TRP A 365 6.73 -17.79 -7.85
CA TRP A 365 7.22 -17.83 -6.46
C TRP A 365 6.89 -16.57 -5.64
N LEU A 366 6.48 -15.47 -6.29
CA LEU A 366 6.03 -14.25 -5.62
C LEU A 366 4.51 -14.21 -5.42
N ALA A 367 3.73 -15.04 -6.11
CA ALA A 367 2.26 -15.05 -6.03
C ALA A 367 1.73 -15.18 -4.58
N PRO A 368 2.30 -16.04 -3.71
CA PRO A 368 1.84 -16.15 -2.32
C PRO A 368 1.96 -14.84 -1.53
N LEU A 369 2.91 -13.97 -1.86
CA LEU A 369 3.03 -12.65 -1.19
C LEU A 369 1.88 -11.72 -1.56
N GLY A 370 1.43 -11.75 -2.81
CA GLY A 370 0.31 -10.93 -3.28
C GLY A 370 -1.03 -11.46 -2.76
N GLU A 371 -1.21 -12.79 -2.81
CA GLU A 371 -2.42 -13.46 -2.35
C GLU A 371 -2.64 -13.34 -0.84
N ASN A 372 -1.57 -13.32 -0.04
CA ASN A 372 -1.66 -13.21 1.43
C ASN A 372 -1.34 -11.79 1.93
N ALA A 373 -1.29 -10.79 1.04
CA ALA A 373 -0.87 -9.44 1.40
C ALA A 373 -1.68 -8.83 2.57
N PRO A 374 -3.04 -8.93 2.61
CA PRO A 374 -3.82 -8.46 3.76
C PRO A 374 -3.42 -9.13 5.09
N LEU A 375 -3.29 -10.46 5.12
CA LEU A 375 -2.85 -11.18 6.31
C LEU A 375 -1.43 -10.75 6.74
N LEU A 376 -0.50 -10.62 5.80
CA LEU A 376 0.87 -10.18 6.09
C LEU A 376 0.90 -8.77 6.68
N VAL A 377 0.09 -7.84 6.17
CA VAL A 377 -0.05 -6.49 6.73
C VAL A 377 -0.68 -6.53 8.12
N ALA A 378 -1.69 -7.37 8.34
CA ALA A 378 -2.33 -7.54 9.65
C ALA A 378 -1.31 -8.05 10.70
N LEU A 379 -0.54 -9.09 10.35
CA LEU A 379 0.51 -9.65 11.20
C LEU A 379 1.63 -8.63 11.44
N ALA A 380 2.06 -7.90 10.41
CA ALA A 380 3.08 -6.86 10.55
C ALA A 380 2.63 -5.75 11.52
N ALA A 381 1.39 -5.27 11.41
CA ALA A 381 0.82 -4.30 12.34
C ALA A 381 0.78 -4.85 13.77
N ALA A 382 0.16 -6.03 13.94
CA ALA A 382 -0.08 -6.65 15.24
C ALA A 382 1.22 -6.98 15.97
N LEU A 383 2.23 -7.49 15.27
CA LEU A 383 3.39 -8.14 15.88
C LEU A 383 4.71 -7.38 15.74
N ALA A 384 4.97 -6.79 14.57
CA ALA A 384 6.32 -6.37 14.20
C ALA A 384 6.53 -4.86 14.22
N LEU A 385 5.60 -4.08 13.65
CA LEU A 385 5.90 -2.70 13.26
C LEU A 385 6.13 -1.76 14.45
N PRO A 386 7.23 -0.99 14.48
CA PRO A 386 7.54 -0.11 15.60
C PRO A 386 6.77 1.21 15.48
N PHE A 387 5.48 1.21 15.85
CA PHE A 387 4.69 2.43 15.86
C PHE A 387 5.25 3.42 16.90
N VAL A 388 5.33 4.69 16.50
CA VAL A 388 5.85 5.77 17.34
C VAL A 388 4.88 6.01 18.49
N THR A 389 5.40 6.03 19.72
CA THR A 389 4.62 6.38 20.92
C THR A 389 4.43 7.90 21.02
N ARG A 390 3.36 8.35 21.68
CA ARG A 390 3.06 9.77 21.91
C ARG A 390 4.09 10.46 22.79
N THR A 391 4.76 9.68 23.64
CA THR A 391 5.88 10.12 24.48
C THR A 391 7.17 10.36 23.71
N SER A 392 7.29 9.86 22.47
CA SER A 392 8.49 10.05 21.66
C SER A 392 8.59 11.49 21.15
N PRO A 393 9.77 12.15 21.20
CA PRO A 393 9.99 13.46 20.58
C PRO A 393 9.67 13.47 19.08
N ALA A 394 9.86 12.33 18.41
CA ALA A 394 9.55 12.18 17.01
C ALA A 394 8.04 12.35 16.74
N TRP A 395 7.16 12.08 17.70
CA TRP A 395 5.71 12.09 17.52
C TRP A 395 5.21 13.40 16.88
N ASP A 396 5.56 14.53 17.48
CA ASP A 396 5.19 15.87 17.03
C ASP A 396 6.18 16.45 16.00
N ASN A 397 7.47 16.15 16.17
CA ASN A 397 8.54 16.72 15.36
C ASN A 397 9.32 15.64 14.58
N PRO A 398 8.76 15.09 13.48
CA PRO A 398 9.51 14.20 12.61
C PRO A 398 10.68 14.92 11.96
N GLU A 399 11.76 14.19 11.73
CA GLU A 399 12.92 14.69 10.99
C GLU A 399 12.50 15.10 9.57
N PRO A 400 12.83 16.31 9.10
CA PRO A 400 12.43 16.76 7.77
C PRO A 400 13.11 15.92 6.69
N SER A 401 12.32 15.47 5.71
CA SER A 401 12.85 14.91 4.46
C SER A 401 13.28 16.06 3.55
N GLY A 402 14.51 16.54 3.73
CA GLY A 402 15.07 17.61 2.92
C GLY A 402 15.09 17.30 1.42
N PRO A 403 15.28 18.32 0.56
CA PRO A 403 15.36 18.14 -0.89
C PRO A 403 16.50 17.21 -1.32
N PHE A 404 17.55 17.12 -0.48
CA PHE A 404 18.71 16.24 -0.65
C PHE A 404 18.56 14.83 -0.06
N SER A 405 17.47 14.57 0.68
CA SER A 405 17.21 13.26 1.27
C SER A 405 16.80 12.25 0.21
N ARG A 406 17.33 11.03 0.29
CA ARG A 406 16.85 9.88 -0.49
C ARG A 406 15.37 9.64 -0.21
N PRO A 407 14.52 9.47 -1.24
CA PRO A 407 13.16 9.02 -1.01
C PRO A 407 13.19 7.59 -0.45
N HIS A 408 12.16 7.23 0.31
CA HIS A 408 12.09 5.90 0.90
C HIS A 408 11.95 4.84 -0.20
N LEU A 409 12.86 3.86 -0.24
CA LEU A 409 12.93 2.88 -1.32
C LEU A 409 11.59 2.17 -1.54
N MET A 410 10.92 1.76 -0.45
CA MET A 410 9.62 1.09 -0.54
C MET A 410 8.57 1.94 -1.26
N LEU A 411 8.52 3.26 -1.02
CA LEU A 411 7.56 4.12 -1.73
C LEU A 411 7.86 4.23 -3.22
N GLU A 412 9.14 4.24 -3.59
CA GLU A 412 9.54 4.25 -5.00
C GLU A 412 9.21 2.91 -5.68
N LEU A 413 9.45 1.78 -5.01
CA LEU A 413 9.10 0.45 -5.53
C LEU A 413 7.59 0.28 -5.68
N LEU A 414 6.81 0.71 -4.68
CA LEU A 414 5.35 0.69 -4.74
C LEU A 414 4.83 1.60 -5.86
N LEU A 415 5.40 2.79 -6.03
CA LEU A 415 5.05 3.68 -7.13
C LEU A 415 5.33 3.05 -8.50
N ILE A 416 6.51 2.44 -8.68
CA ILE A 416 6.87 1.75 -9.92
C ILE A 416 5.90 0.60 -10.17
N ARG A 417 5.59 -0.20 -9.14
CA ARG A 417 4.72 -1.37 -9.27
C ARG A 417 3.30 -1.00 -9.69
N VAL A 418 2.70 -0.03 -8.99
CA VAL A 418 1.35 0.47 -9.30
C VAL A 418 1.33 1.20 -10.64
N GLY A 419 2.36 2.01 -10.92
CA GLY A 419 2.50 2.70 -12.19
C GLY A 419 2.58 1.72 -13.36
N TYR A 420 3.35 0.64 -13.23
CA TYR A 420 3.41 -0.42 -14.22
C TYR A 420 2.06 -1.13 -14.37
N PHE A 421 1.40 -1.51 -13.27
CA PHE A 421 0.07 -2.11 -13.33
C PHE A 421 -0.95 -1.20 -14.03
N ALA A 422 -1.00 0.08 -13.66
CA ALA A 422 -1.89 1.06 -14.28
C ALA A 422 -1.57 1.25 -15.76
N TYR A 423 -0.29 1.30 -16.13
CA TYR A 423 0.14 1.35 -17.53
C TYR A 423 -0.33 0.11 -18.31
N SER A 424 -0.10 -1.10 -17.79
CA SER A 424 -0.57 -2.35 -18.42
C SER A 424 -2.09 -2.41 -18.54
N TRP A 425 -2.81 -1.98 -17.50
CA TRP A 425 -4.27 -1.98 -17.50
C TRP A 425 -4.86 -0.96 -18.49
N VAL A 426 -4.32 0.25 -18.54
CA VAL A 426 -4.77 1.23 -19.55
C VAL A 426 -4.39 0.77 -20.95
N ARG A 427 -3.24 0.11 -21.11
CA ARG A 427 -2.84 -0.47 -22.40
C ARG A 427 -3.80 -1.56 -22.86
N SER A 428 -4.36 -2.37 -21.95
CA SER A 428 -5.37 -3.37 -22.32
C SER A 428 -6.73 -2.78 -22.70
N LEU A 429 -6.94 -1.47 -22.54
CA LEU A 429 -8.15 -0.78 -23.00
C LEU A 429 -8.03 -0.24 -24.43
N ALA A 430 -6.83 -0.29 -25.02
CA ALA A 430 -6.62 0.26 -26.34
C ALA A 430 -7.36 -0.55 -27.42
N PRO A 431 -7.89 0.11 -28.47
CA PRO A 431 -8.54 -0.60 -29.57
C PRO A 431 -7.57 -1.54 -30.30
N ASP A 432 -7.94 -2.81 -30.43
CA ASP A 432 -7.20 -3.82 -31.20
C ASP A 432 -7.67 -3.87 -32.68
N SER A 433 -8.00 -2.73 -33.27
CA SER A 433 -8.48 -2.66 -34.66
C SER A 433 -7.32 -2.57 -35.65
N ARG A 434 -6.96 -3.71 -36.24
CA ARG A 434 -5.92 -3.83 -37.28
C ARG A 434 -6.05 -2.79 -38.40
N GLU A 435 -7.26 -2.63 -38.95
CA GLU A 435 -7.54 -1.70 -40.06
C GLU A 435 -7.17 -0.25 -39.73
N ILE A 436 -7.51 0.24 -38.52
CA ILE A 436 -7.16 1.60 -38.09
C ILE A 436 -5.65 1.75 -37.93
N ALA A 437 -5.00 0.74 -37.34
CA ALA A 437 -3.57 0.77 -37.08
C ALA A 437 -2.72 0.73 -38.37
N GLU A 438 -3.09 -0.12 -39.32
CA GLU A 438 -2.47 -0.18 -40.66
C GLU A 438 -2.73 1.11 -41.44
N GLY A 439 -3.95 1.66 -41.37
CA GLY A 439 -4.27 2.96 -41.98
C GLY A 439 -3.41 4.10 -41.46
N HIS A 440 -3.14 4.14 -40.15
CA HIS A 440 -2.19 5.09 -39.57
C HIS A 440 -0.72 4.79 -39.95
N GLY A 441 -0.35 3.51 -40.06
CA GLY A 441 0.97 3.10 -40.59
C GLY A 441 1.20 3.63 -42.01
N GLN A 442 0.19 3.52 -42.88
CA GLN A 442 0.25 4.05 -44.25
C GLN A 442 0.39 5.59 -44.26
N GLN A 443 -0.33 6.29 -43.38
CA GLN A 443 -0.19 7.76 -43.26
C GLN A 443 1.23 8.19 -42.90
N ILE A 444 1.89 7.45 -41.99
CA ILE A 444 3.27 7.72 -41.60
C ILE A 444 4.22 7.45 -42.77
N LEU A 445 4.08 6.32 -43.46
CA LEU A 445 4.89 5.99 -44.64
C LEU A 445 4.73 7.04 -45.75
N ASP A 446 3.50 7.44 -46.08
CA ASP A 446 3.23 8.45 -47.10
C ASP A 446 3.90 9.78 -46.76
N LEU A 447 3.88 10.16 -45.47
CA LEU A 447 4.51 11.37 -44.98
C LEU A 447 6.04 11.28 -45.01
N GLU A 448 6.62 10.15 -44.58
CA GLU A 448 8.08 9.93 -44.61
C GLU A 448 8.59 9.91 -46.04
N GLN A 449 7.88 9.25 -46.97
CA GLN A 449 8.21 9.26 -48.40
C GLN A 449 8.13 10.67 -48.99
N ALA A 450 7.09 11.43 -48.65
CA ALA A 450 6.96 12.83 -49.09
C ALA A 450 8.10 13.73 -48.56
N LEU A 451 8.68 13.38 -47.41
CA LEU A 451 9.82 14.08 -46.79
C LEU A 451 11.19 13.47 -47.15
N HIS A 452 11.23 12.37 -47.90
CA HIS A 452 12.43 11.57 -48.20
C HIS A 452 13.18 11.08 -46.94
N LEU A 453 12.41 10.66 -45.93
CA LEU A 453 12.86 10.15 -44.64
C LEU A 453 12.67 8.64 -44.47
N ASP A 454 12.28 7.93 -45.53
CA ASP A 454 11.95 6.50 -45.62
C ASP A 454 13.17 5.57 -45.52
N TRP A 455 14.04 5.81 -44.52
CA TRP A 455 15.30 5.08 -44.36
C TRP A 455 15.12 3.73 -43.67
N GLU A 456 13.96 3.47 -43.06
CA GLU A 456 13.76 2.29 -42.21
C GLU A 456 13.89 0.99 -43.00
N LEU A 457 13.31 0.94 -44.21
CA LEU A 457 13.36 -0.25 -45.06
C LEU A 457 14.80 -0.62 -45.42
N TRP A 458 15.60 0.37 -45.82
CA TRP A 458 17.01 0.16 -46.15
C TRP A 458 17.80 -0.36 -44.94
N ILE A 459 17.60 0.22 -43.76
CA ILE A 459 18.28 -0.22 -42.53
C ILE A 459 17.84 -1.65 -42.19
N ASN A 460 16.54 -1.95 -42.26
CA ASN A 460 16.01 -3.28 -41.97
C ASN A 460 16.55 -4.35 -42.93
N GLU A 461 16.60 -4.08 -44.23
CA GLU A 461 17.19 -5.02 -45.19
C GLU A 461 18.68 -5.29 -44.94
N VAL A 462 19.46 -4.26 -44.59
CA VAL A 462 20.89 -4.42 -44.26
C VAL A 462 21.05 -5.32 -43.03
N VAL A 463 20.21 -5.11 -42.01
CA VAL A 463 20.22 -5.88 -40.77
C VAL A 463 19.81 -7.34 -41.03
N ALA A 464 18.68 -7.56 -41.72
CA ALA A 464 18.15 -8.88 -42.03
C ALA A 464 19.08 -9.73 -42.91
N ARG A 465 19.92 -9.11 -43.74
CA ARG A 465 20.93 -9.83 -44.56
C ARG A 465 22.22 -10.14 -43.79
N THR A 466 22.40 -9.58 -42.59
CA THR A 466 23.66 -9.62 -41.84
C THR A 466 23.47 -10.29 -40.48
N ALA A 467 23.65 -11.61 -40.41
CA ALA A 467 23.30 -12.44 -39.23
C ALA A 467 23.85 -11.96 -37.87
N TRP A 468 25.10 -11.48 -37.81
CA TRP A 468 25.68 -10.97 -36.56
C TRP A 468 25.05 -9.64 -36.13
N LEU A 469 24.66 -8.80 -37.10
CA LEU A 469 24.01 -7.52 -36.86
C LEU A 469 22.57 -7.73 -36.42
N GLU A 470 21.84 -8.60 -37.10
CA GLU A 470 20.50 -9.08 -36.73
C GLU A 470 20.47 -9.58 -35.27
N SER A 471 21.33 -10.56 -34.95
CA SER A 471 21.40 -11.14 -33.60
C SER A 471 21.72 -10.08 -32.53
N SER A 472 22.64 -9.16 -32.83
CA SER A 472 23.05 -8.09 -31.91
C SER A 472 21.94 -7.06 -31.70
N MET A 473 21.26 -6.66 -32.77
CA MET A 473 20.15 -5.70 -32.71
C MET A 473 18.93 -6.30 -32.02
N ASN A 474 18.61 -7.57 -32.27
CA ASN A 474 17.53 -8.28 -31.57
C ASN A 474 17.81 -8.37 -30.06
N PHE A 475 19.05 -8.73 -29.66
CA PHE A 475 19.45 -8.75 -28.26
C PHE A 475 19.39 -7.35 -27.62
N TYR A 476 19.90 -6.34 -28.33
CA TYR A 476 19.84 -4.95 -27.86
C TYR A 476 18.39 -4.50 -27.67
N TYR A 477 17.54 -4.74 -28.68
CA TYR A 477 16.12 -4.43 -28.65
C TYR A 477 15.44 -5.12 -27.47
N GLY A 478 15.73 -6.40 -27.19
CA GLY A 478 15.12 -7.13 -26.07
C GLY A 478 15.57 -6.66 -24.68
N ALA A 479 16.82 -6.18 -24.52
CA ALA A 479 17.42 -6.00 -23.19
C ALA A 479 17.68 -4.53 -22.78
N PHE A 480 18.22 -3.71 -23.68
CA PHE A 480 18.89 -2.47 -23.26
C PHE A 480 17.91 -1.37 -22.84
N HIS A 481 16.73 -1.32 -23.46
CA HIS A 481 15.70 -0.33 -23.14
C HIS A 481 15.12 -0.51 -21.72
N PHE A 482 15.24 -1.68 -21.09
CA PHE A 482 14.91 -1.87 -19.67
C PHE A 482 16.14 -1.72 -18.78
N LEU A 483 17.24 -2.41 -19.13
CA LEU A 483 18.42 -2.51 -18.28
C LEU A 483 19.07 -1.14 -18.03
N VAL A 484 19.21 -0.32 -19.08
CA VAL A 484 19.91 0.97 -18.97
C VAL A 484 19.12 1.97 -18.14
N PRO A 485 17.81 2.25 -18.37
CA PRO A 485 17.06 3.18 -17.54
C PRO A 485 17.01 2.77 -16.07
N VAL A 486 16.81 1.48 -15.77
CA VAL A 486 16.83 0.97 -14.38
C VAL A 486 18.20 1.19 -13.73
N SER A 487 19.28 0.91 -14.46
CA SER A 487 20.65 1.13 -13.97
C SER A 487 20.94 2.61 -13.69
N VAL A 488 20.48 3.50 -14.56
CA VAL A 488 20.61 4.96 -14.38
C VAL A 488 19.78 5.42 -13.16
N LEU A 489 18.55 4.93 -12.99
CA LEU A 489 17.72 5.22 -11.82
C LEU A 489 18.39 4.72 -10.52
N ALA A 490 18.93 3.51 -10.51
CA ALA A 490 19.63 2.94 -9.36
C ALA A 490 20.87 3.76 -9.00
N TRP A 491 21.70 4.11 -10.01
CA TRP A 491 22.86 4.97 -9.81
C TRP A 491 22.47 6.34 -9.25
N LEU A 492 21.44 6.99 -9.79
CA LEU A 492 20.93 8.26 -9.28
C LEU A 492 20.39 8.14 -7.86
N TYR A 493 19.64 7.08 -7.55
CA TYR A 493 19.08 6.84 -6.22
C TYR A 493 20.19 6.73 -5.16
N LEU A 494 21.26 6.00 -5.49
CA LEU A 494 22.40 5.78 -4.60
C LEU A 494 23.32 7.00 -4.51
N ARG A 495 23.64 7.66 -5.63
CA ARG A 495 24.70 8.69 -5.67
C ARG A 495 24.21 10.12 -5.81
N ARG A 496 23.00 10.36 -6.34
CA ARG A 496 22.47 11.70 -6.69
C ARG A 496 20.97 11.86 -6.35
N PRO A 497 20.55 11.79 -5.07
CA PRO A 497 19.12 11.82 -4.69
C PRO A 497 18.30 13.04 -5.19
N PRO A 498 18.85 14.28 -5.25
CA PRO A 498 18.12 15.42 -5.81
C PRO A 498 17.81 15.29 -7.31
N THR A 499 18.74 14.68 -8.05
CA THR A 499 18.64 14.44 -9.50
C THR A 499 17.72 13.26 -9.77
N TYR A 500 17.75 12.23 -8.92
CA TYR A 500 16.86 11.08 -9.00
C TYR A 500 15.39 11.49 -9.10
N ARG A 501 14.90 12.37 -8.20
CA ARG A 501 13.49 12.82 -8.20
C ARG A 501 13.09 13.53 -9.49
N TRP A 502 13.98 14.37 -10.02
CA TRP A 502 13.72 15.06 -11.29
C TRP A 502 13.66 14.08 -12.45
N ALA A 503 14.67 13.23 -12.58
CA ALA A 503 14.78 12.27 -13.64
C ALA A 503 13.61 11.27 -13.60
N ARG A 504 13.30 10.73 -12.42
CA ARG A 504 12.16 9.81 -12.20
C ARG A 504 10.83 10.45 -12.58
N ASN A 505 10.55 11.68 -12.15
CA ASN A 505 9.30 12.36 -12.51
C ASN A 505 9.20 12.61 -14.02
N ALA A 506 10.30 13.02 -14.65
CA ALA A 506 10.33 13.22 -16.11
C ALA A 506 10.03 11.92 -16.86
N LEU A 507 10.59 10.79 -16.40
CA LEU A 507 10.29 9.48 -16.97
C LEU A 507 8.81 9.11 -16.77
N CYS A 508 8.25 9.31 -15.58
CA CYS A 508 6.83 9.05 -15.32
C CYS A 508 5.92 9.88 -16.24
N TYR A 509 6.18 11.18 -16.39
CA TYR A 509 5.38 12.05 -17.27
C TYR A 509 5.54 11.64 -18.74
N ALA A 510 6.75 11.31 -19.18
CA ALA A 510 6.97 10.83 -20.54
C ALA A 510 6.21 9.53 -20.82
N THR A 511 6.28 8.54 -19.92
CA THR A 511 5.53 7.29 -20.10
C THR A 511 4.01 7.51 -20.12
N LEU A 512 3.48 8.42 -19.29
CA LEU A 512 2.06 8.77 -19.31
C LEU A 512 1.64 9.47 -20.61
N LEU A 513 2.45 10.41 -21.10
CA LEU A 513 2.21 11.08 -22.38
C LEU A 513 2.30 10.10 -23.56
N GLY A 514 3.25 9.16 -23.50
CA GLY A 514 3.36 8.10 -24.49
C GLY A 514 2.13 7.18 -24.52
N LEU A 515 1.61 6.84 -23.34
CA LEU A 515 0.35 6.08 -23.21
C LEU A 515 -0.85 6.84 -23.81
N VAL A 516 -0.92 8.16 -23.62
CA VAL A 516 -1.95 9.00 -24.26
C VAL A 516 -1.79 8.99 -25.78
N GLY A 517 -0.56 9.13 -26.30
CA GLY A 517 -0.29 9.05 -27.73
C GLY A 517 -0.74 7.72 -28.32
N PHE A 518 -0.37 6.63 -27.67
CA PHE A 518 -0.78 5.27 -28.04
C PHE A 518 -2.31 5.08 -28.08
N LEU A 519 -3.04 5.58 -27.08
CA LEU A 519 -4.50 5.47 -27.03
C LEU A 519 -5.20 6.28 -28.14
N LEU A 520 -4.60 7.41 -28.54
CA LEU A 520 -5.19 8.32 -29.52
C LEU A 520 -4.79 7.98 -30.96
N TYR A 521 -3.66 7.30 -31.15
CA TYR A 521 -3.10 6.99 -32.46
C TYR A 521 -2.48 5.58 -32.47
N PRO A 522 -3.30 4.51 -32.39
CA PRO A 522 -2.80 3.14 -32.55
C PRO A 522 -2.17 3.01 -33.93
N LEU A 523 -0.95 2.48 -34.01
CA LEU A 523 -0.13 2.49 -35.22
C LEU A 523 0.50 1.11 -35.44
N ALA A 524 0.30 0.55 -36.62
CA ALA A 524 0.96 -0.69 -37.02
C ALA A 524 2.45 -0.42 -37.30
N PRO A 525 3.37 -1.15 -36.64
CA PRO A 525 4.79 -1.04 -36.90
C PRO A 525 5.16 -1.55 -38.31
N PRO A 526 6.32 -1.18 -38.87
CA PRO A 526 6.71 -1.57 -40.22
C PRO A 526 6.63 -3.08 -40.50
N ARG A 527 7.05 -3.91 -39.54
CA ARG A 527 7.00 -5.39 -39.65
C ARG A 527 5.60 -6.00 -39.76
N LEU A 528 4.54 -5.23 -39.42
CA LEU A 528 3.15 -5.66 -39.52
C LEU A 528 2.42 -5.01 -40.70
N MET A 529 3.12 -4.22 -41.52
CA MET A 529 2.52 -3.60 -42.70
C MET A 529 2.53 -4.58 -43.88
N PRO A 530 1.37 -4.90 -44.48
CA PRO A 530 1.31 -5.74 -45.66
C PRO A 530 1.94 -5.04 -46.88
N ASP A 531 2.51 -5.80 -47.81
CA ASP A 531 3.02 -5.34 -49.11
C ASP A 531 4.20 -4.34 -49.10
N HIS A 532 4.85 -4.11 -47.96
CA HIS A 532 5.96 -3.15 -47.81
C HIS A 532 7.36 -3.79 -47.61
N ASN A 533 7.49 -5.12 -47.77
CA ASN A 533 8.76 -5.88 -47.75
C ASN A 533 9.62 -5.82 -46.47
N TYR A 534 9.09 -5.27 -45.36
CA TYR A 534 9.79 -5.30 -44.08
C TYR A 534 9.95 -6.73 -43.54
N VAL A 535 11.10 -7.00 -42.92
CA VAL A 535 11.43 -8.29 -42.31
C VAL A 535 11.36 -8.16 -40.78
N ASP A 536 10.50 -8.96 -40.14
CA ASP A 536 10.53 -9.14 -38.67
C ASP A 536 11.73 -10.01 -38.29
N THR A 537 12.81 -9.37 -37.87
CA THR A 537 14.04 -10.06 -37.45
C THR A 537 13.90 -10.74 -36.09
N ILE A 538 12.91 -10.39 -35.27
CA ILE A 538 12.79 -10.87 -33.89
C ILE A 538 11.94 -12.14 -33.83
N ASN A 539 10.82 -12.15 -34.54
CA ASN A 539 9.83 -13.22 -34.46
C ASN A 539 9.79 -14.09 -35.73
N GLY A 540 10.55 -13.74 -36.76
CA GLY A 540 10.55 -14.42 -38.05
C GLY A 540 9.30 -14.11 -38.88
N PRO A 541 9.07 -14.85 -39.99
CA PRO A 541 7.92 -14.63 -40.87
C PRO A 541 6.60 -14.61 -40.09
N GLN A 542 5.85 -13.52 -40.24
CA GLN A 542 4.58 -13.34 -39.56
C GLN A 542 3.44 -13.83 -40.45
N ASP A 543 2.49 -14.55 -39.85
CA ASP A 543 1.16 -14.69 -40.41
C ASP A 543 0.40 -13.40 -40.06
N PHE A 544 0.04 -12.58 -41.04
CA PHE A 544 -0.61 -11.31 -40.76
C PHE A 544 -2.04 -11.48 -40.23
N ASP A 545 -2.65 -12.65 -40.43
CA ASP A 545 -3.98 -12.98 -39.92
C ASP A 545 -3.93 -13.58 -38.49
N ASP A 546 -2.81 -14.20 -38.10
CA ASP A 546 -2.53 -14.67 -36.73
C ASP A 546 -1.03 -14.60 -36.34
N PRO A 547 -0.50 -13.40 -36.07
CA PRO A 547 0.94 -13.22 -35.93
C PRO A 547 1.50 -13.73 -34.58
N SER A 548 2.68 -14.37 -34.61
CA SER A 548 3.27 -15.09 -33.47
C SER A 548 4.40 -14.30 -32.79
N PHE A 549 4.31 -14.07 -31.47
CA PHE A 549 5.23 -13.16 -30.75
C PHE A 549 5.79 -13.70 -29.42
N GLY A 550 6.16 -14.98 -29.36
CA GLY A 550 6.89 -15.57 -28.23
C GLY A 550 6.15 -15.62 -26.88
N VAL A 551 6.86 -15.99 -25.81
CA VAL A 551 6.30 -16.43 -24.50
C VAL A 551 5.71 -15.27 -23.64
N LEU A 552 5.65 -14.04 -24.16
CA LEU A 552 5.14 -12.85 -23.46
C LEU A 552 3.88 -12.21 -24.12
N THR A 553 3.29 -12.90 -25.11
CA THR A 553 2.14 -12.46 -25.93
C THR A 553 0.89 -12.04 -25.16
N GLY A 554 0.64 -12.58 -23.97
CA GLY A 554 -0.63 -12.39 -23.27
C GLY A 554 -0.92 -10.98 -22.73
N VAL A 555 -0.01 -9.98 -22.87
CA VAL A 555 -0.16 -8.66 -22.22
C VAL A 555 0.31 -7.46 -23.07
N SER A 556 0.73 -7.64 -24.33
CA SER A 556 1.23 -6.52 -25.16
C SER A 556 0.34 -6.24 -26.36
N ASN A 557 -0.37 -5.10 -26.38
CA ASN A 557 -1.00 -4.59 -27.61
C ASN A 557 0.09 -4.31 -28.67
N GLN A 558 -0.05 -4.91 -29.83
CA GLN A 558 0.99 -5.01 -30.88
C GLN A 558 0.98 -3.81 -31.84
N TYR A 559 -0.11 -3.05 -31.89
CA TYR A 559 -0.30 -1.85 -32.71
C TYR A 559 0.11 -0.56 -31.95
N ALA A 560 1.21 -0.64 -31.21
CA ALA A 560 1.65 0.39 -30.26
C ALA A 560 2.97 1.06 -30.66
N ALA A 561 3.15 1.36 -31.95
CA ALA A 561 4.41 1.87 -32.46
C ALA A 561 4.62 3.39 -32.20
N MET A 562 3.59 4.23 -32.33
CA MET A 562 3.69 5.67 -32.05
C MET A 562 3.18 6.01 -30.63
N PRO A 563 3.93 6.79 -29.83
CA PRO A 563 5.32 7.20 -29.97
C PRO A 563 6.30 6.12 -29.49
N SER A 564 7.52 6.09 -30.04
CA SER A 564 8.53 5.09 -29.63
C SER A 564 9.07 5.34 -28.23
N LEU A 565 8.58 4.57 -27.25
CA LEU A 565 9.09 4.62 -25.87
C LEU A 565 10.51 4.07 -25.73
N HIS A 566 10.98 3.20 -26.63
CA HIS A 566 12.37 2.75 -26.67
C HIS A 566 13.33 3.92 -26.92
N VAL A 567 13.04 4.71 -27.95
CA VAL A 567 13.80 5.93 -28.27
C VAL A 567 13.60 6.97 -27.18
N GLY A 568 12.38 7.11 -26.65
CA GLY A 568 12.11 7.98 -25.52
C GLY A 568 12.98 7.66 -24.30
N TRP A 569 12.90 6.44 -23.76
CA TRP A 569 13.63 6.06 -22.55
C TRP A 569 15.15 6.10 -22.74
N SER A 570 15.64 5.81 -23.95
CA SER A 570 17.05 5.97 -24.27
C SER A 570 17.50 7.43 -24.33
N LEU A 571 16.70 8.32 -24.92
CA LEU A 571 16.94 9.77 -24.90
C LEU A 571 16.88 10.32 -23.47
N TRP A 572 15.93 9.85 -22.66
CA TRP A 572 15.85 10.19 -21.25
C TRP A 572 17.13 9.83 -20.51
N ALA A 573 17.62 8.60 -20.70
CA ALA A 573 18.87 8.14 -20.09
C ALA A 573 20.06 8.98 -20.57
N GLY A 574 20.11 9.30 -21.87
CA GLY A 574 21.12 10.17 -22.46
C GLY A 574 21.16 11.57 -21.84
N ILE A 575 20.01 12.26 -21.79
CA ILE A 575 19.88 13.59 -21.17
C ILE A 575 20.31 13.54 -19.70
N VAL A 576 19.89 12.50 -18.97
CA VAL A 576 20.23 12.32 -17.55
C VAL A 576 21.73 12.12 -17.35
N LEU A 577 22.36 11.23 -18.12
CA LEU A 577 23.79 10.97 -18.05
C LEU A 577 24.60 12.24 -18.37
N VAL A 578 24.20 12.97 -19.42
CA VAL A 578 24.85 14.21 -19.85
C VAL A 578 24.77 15.30 -18.76
N ARG A 579 23.64 15.37 -18.05
CA ARG A 579 23.42 16.37 -16.98
C ARG A 579 24.03 15.97 -15.64
N ALA A 580 24.09 14.68 -15.32
CA ALA A 580 24.48 14.18 -14.01
C ALA A 580 25.95 13.75 -13.91
N SER A 581 26.60 13.47 -15.05
CA SER A 581 27.98 12.99 -15.11
C SER A 581 28.95 14.11 -15.53
N PRO A 582 30.06 14.31 -14.79
CA PRO A 582 31.10 15.26 -15.18
C PRO A 582 32.02 14.72 -16.29
N TRP A 583 31.99 13.40 -16.55
CA TRP A 583 32.96 12.74 -17.43
C TRP A 583 32.56 12.82 -18.91
N LEU A 584 33.45 13.31 -19.78
CA LEU A 584 33.17 13.46 -21.21
C LEU A 584 32.74 12.15 -21.87
N TRP A 585 33.41 11.03 -21.57
CA TRP A 585 33.06 9.73 -22.14
C TRP A 585 31.62 9.30 -21.77
N ALA A 586 31.17 9.58 -20.55
CA ALA A 586 29.81 9.25 -20.13
C ALA A 586 28.76 10.13 -20.84
N ARG A 587 29.12 11.37 -21.16
CA ARG A 587 28.28 12.28 -21.96
C ARG A 587 28.19 11.83 -23.41
N LEU A 588 29.31 11.36 -23.98
CA LEU A 588 29.36 10.79 -25.33
C LEU A 588 28.51 9.50 -25.41
N LEU A 589 28.69 8.57 -24.47
CA LEU A 589 27.84 7.38 -24.37
C LEU A 589 26.36 7.74 -24.20
N GLY A 590 26.06 8.78 -23.41
CA GLY A 590 24.70 9.28 -23.23
C GLY A 590 24.05 9.74 -24.53
N TRP A 591 24.77 10.42 -25.43
CA TRP A 591 24.23 10.81 -26.74
C TRP A 591 24.21 9.67 -27.76
N MET A 592 25.19 8.75 -27.68
CA MET A 592 25.25 7.60 -28.57
C MET A 592 24.09 6.62 -28.32
N TYR A 593 23.65 6.47 -27.08
CA TYR A 593 22.60 5.53 -26.70
C TYR A 593 21.25 5.74 -27.42
N PRO A 594 20.63 6.94 -27.43
CA PRO A 594 19.40 7.15 -28.20
C PRO A 594 19.61 6.99 -29.72
N LEU A 595 20.75 7.42 -30.26
CA LEU A 595 21.05 7.27 -31.69
C LEU A 595 21.11 5.78 -32.10
N LEU A 596 21.83 4.97 -31.32
CA LEU A 596 21.89 3.52 -31.52
C LEU A 596 20.51 2.88 -31.37
N THR A 597 19.73 3.31 -30.38
CA THR A 597 18.38 2.78 -30.16
C THR A 597 17.46 3.08 -31.35
N THR A 598 17.52 4.29 -31.92
CA THR A 598 16.78 4.67 -33.13
C THR A 598 17.14 3.76 -34.31
N VAL A 599 18.42 3.52 -34.56
CA VAL A 599 18.87 2.60 -35.62
C VAL A 599 18.38 1.17 -35.36
N VAL A 600 18.46 0.68 -34.12
CA VAL A 600 18.03 -0.68 -33.76
C VAL A 600 16.52 -0.87 -33.96
N VAL A 601 15.68 0.10 -33.56
CA VAL A 601 14.23 -0.06 -33.71
C VAL A 601 13.76 -0.02 -35.17
N MET A 602 14.44 0.76 -36.03
CA MET A 602 14.19 0.75 -37.47
C MET A 602 14.73 -0.54 -38.11
N GLY A 603 15.95 -0.94 -37.75
CA GLY A 603 16.59 -2.15 -38.27
C GLY A 603 15.86 -3.45 -37.93
N THR A 604 15.15 -3.48 -36.81
CA THR A 604 14.27 -4.60 -36.42
C THR A 604 12.83 -4.44 -36.90
N ALA A 605 12.54 -3.42 -37.73
CA ALA A 605 11.20 -3.08 -38.25
C ALA A 605 10.13 -2.89 -37.16
N ASN A 606 10.55 -2.41 -35.98
CA ASN A 606 9.64 -2.17 -34.85
C ASN A 606 9.05 -0.77 -34.81
N HIS A 607 9.69 0.21 -35.44
CA HIS A 607 9.28 1.61 -35.42
C HIS A 607 9.70 2.33 -36.70
N TYR A 608 8.90 3.32 -37.10
CA TYR A 608 9.27 4.34 -38.08
C TYR A 608 10.18 5.40 -37.47
N LEU A 609 10.84 6.21 -38.30
CA LEU A 609 11.65 7.34 -37.85
C LEU A 609 10.78 8.42 -37.19
N LEU A 610 9.56 8.65 -37.68
CA LEU A 610 8.60 9.56 -37.06
C LEU A 610 8.13 9.06 -35.68
N ASP A 611 8.09 7.74 -35.44
CA ASP A 611 7.83 7.21 -34.09
C ASP A 611 8.94 7.60 -33.12
N ALA A 612 10.20 7.57 -33.59
CA ALA A 612 11.37 7.99 -32.83
C ALA A 612 11.30 9.49 -32.51
N ALA A 613 10.86 10.32 -33.46
CA ALA A 613 10.60 11.74 -33.23
C ALA A 613 9.48 11.96 -32.21
N GLY A 614 8.38 11.21 -32.30
CA GLY A 614 7.30 11.23 -31.30
C GLY A 614 7.80 10.86 -29.90
N GLY A 615 8.64 9.84 -29.79
CA GLY A 615 9.30 9.44 -28.54
C GLY A 615 10.16 10.56 -27.94
N ALA A 616 10.91 11.28 -28.78
CA ALA A 616 11.71 12.42 -28.37
C ALA A 616 10.85 13.58 -27.85
N VAL A 617 9.77 13.93 -28.56
CA VAL A 617 8.82 14.99 -28.17
C VAL A 617 8.23 14.69 -26.79
N VAL A 618 7.76 13.46 -26.58
CA VAL A 618 7.14 13.02 -25.33
C VAL A 618 8.11 13.09 -24.15
N VAL A 619 9.38 12.74 -24.35
CA VAL A 619 10.39 12.81 -23.29
C VAL A 619 10.81 14.23 -22.96
N VAL A 620 10.98 15.08 -23.97
CA VAL A 620 11.24 16.51 -23.77
C VAL A 620 10.08 17.15 -23.00
N ALA A 621 8.84 16.87 -23.40
CA ALA A 621 7.65 17.31 -22.67
C ALA A 621 7.64 16.80 -21.22
N GLY A 622 8.01 15.53 -20.99
CA GLY A 622 8.17 14.97 -19.66
C GLY A 622 9.16 15.74 -18.77
N PHE A 623 10.31 16.12 -19.32
CA PHE A 623 11.29 16.97 -18.62
C PHE A 623 10.76 18.39 -18.34
N VAL A 624 10.03 18.99 -19.28
CA VAL A 624 9.40 20.30 -19.11
C VAL A 624 8.39 20.25 -17.96
N LEU A 625 7.49 19.26 -17.95
CA LEU A 625 6.51 19.05 -16.88
C LEU A 625 7.17 18.82 -15.52
N ALA A 626 8.24 18.02 -15.46
CA ALA A 626 9.01 17.82 -14.23
C ALA A 626 9.67 19.12 -13.73
N GLY A 627 10.13 19.97 -14.64
CA GLY A 627 10.68 21.30 -14.34
C GLY A 627 9.62 22.27 -13.80
N LEU A 628 8.46 22.33 -14.45
CA LEU A 628 7.32 23.16 -14.03
C LEU A 628 6.80 22.74 -12.66
N TRP A 629 6.66 21.42 -12.42
CA TRP A 629 6.24 20.89 -11.12
C TRP A 629 7.22 21.28 -10.01
N ARG A 630 8.52 21.23 -10.28
CA ARG A 630 9.56 21.66 -9.32
C ARG A 630 9.48 23.16 -9.01
N ARG A 631 9.16 24.00 -10.00
CA ARG A 631 9.05 25.46 -9.84
C ARG A 631 7.78 25.88 -9.10
N CYS A 632 6.67 25.20 -9.36
CA CYS A 632 5.34 25.58 -8.84
C CYS A 632 4.88 24.75 -7.62
N GLY A 633 5.64 23.74 -7.21
CA GLY A 633 5.23 22.77 -6.21
C GLY A 633 5.13 23.31 -4.76
N PRO A 634 4.41 22.62 -3.86
CA PRO A 634 4.06 23.11 -2.51
C PRO A 634 5.24 23.37 -1.55
N GLY A 635 6.47 23.01 -1.91
CA GLY A 635 7.64 23.04 -1.01
C GLY A 635 8.44 24.34 -0.97
N ARG A 636 8.15 25.33 -1.83
CA ARG A 636 8.99 26.53 -1.96
C ARG A 636 8.42 27.80 -1.35
N SER A 637 7.17 27.78 -0.86
CA SER A 637 6.55 28.98 -0.27
C SER A 637 7.14 29.44 1.08
N ALA A 638 8.09 28.69 1.65
CA ALA A 638 8.69 28.96 2.96
C ALA A 638 10.23 29.11 2.96
N ALA A 639 10.90 29.11 1.80
CA ALA A 639 12.31 29.48 1.73
C ALA A 639 12.39 30.99 1.52
N GLU A 640 12.88 31.72 2.52
CA GLU A 640 13.06 33.17 2.45
C GLU A 640 13.96 33.57 1.25
N PRO A 641 13.65 34.66 0.55
CA PRO A 641 14.50 35.21 -0.49
C PRO A 641 15.71 35.90 0.15
N GLY A 642 16.80 35.17 0.33
CA GLY A 642 18.05 35.75 0.86
C GLY A 642 19.31 34.90 0.66
N ALA A 643 19.19 33.59 0.41
CA ALA A 643 20.35 32.70 0.35
C ALA A 643 21.02 32.54 -1.03
N ASP A 644 20.47 33.15 -2.10
CA ASP A 644 21.02 33.03 -3.46
C ASP A 644 21.85 34.27 -3.90
N ALA A 645 22.14 35.22 -3.00
CA ALA A 645 22.84 36.46 -3.34
C ALA A 645 24.35 36.50 -3.00
N ASP A 646 24.93 35.49 -2.33
CA ASP A 646 26.32 35.58 -1.85
C ASP A 646 27.23 34.41 -2.28
N ILE A 647 27.12 34.00 -3.54
CA ILE A 647 28.07 33.07 -4.19
C ILE A 647 28.85 33.85 -5.28
N GLY A 648 29.46 34.96 -4.88
CA GLY A 648 30.19 35.82 -5.82
C GLY A 648 31.26 36.75 -5.24
N ALA A 649 31.34 36.95 -3.93
CA ALA A 649 32.41 37.77 -3.35
C ALA A 649 33.65 36.91 -3.03
N PRO A 650 34.86 37.30 -3.47
CA PRO A 650 36.09 36.67 -2.98
C PRO A 650 36.26 36.96 -1.48
N PRO A 651 36.81 36.03 -0.69
CA PRO A 651 37.01 36.24 0.74
C PRO A 651 38.04 37.35 0.99
N ASP A 652 37.75 38.23 1.94
CA ASP A 652 38.67 39.27 2.41
C ASP A 652 39.99 38.65 2.92
N PRO A 653 41.15 39.23 2.58
CA PRO A 653 42.46 38.63 2.90
C PRO A 653 42.89 38.80 4.38
N GLU A 654 42.08 39.40 5.25
CA GLU A 654 42.49 39.72 6.64
C GLU A 654 42.24 38.61 7.68
N VAL A 655 41.65 37.46 7.31
CA VAL A 655 41.34 36.38 8.27
C VAL A 655 42.35 35.22 8.21
N ALA A 656 43.28 35.22 7.25
CA ALA A 656 44.25 34.14 7.07
C ALA A 656 45.47 34.20 8.01
N ASP A 657 45.70 35.32 8.72
CA ASP A 657 46.97 35.56 9.42
C ASP A 657 46.92 35.31 10.95
N ARG A 658 45.85 34.68 11.46
CA ARG A 658 45.73 34.34 12.90
C ARG A 658 45.81 32.85 13.23
N ALA A 659 46.06 31.99 12.24
CA ALA A 659 46.10 30.53 12.43
C ALA A 659 47.50 29.89 12.29
N SER A 660 48.57 30.69 12.20
CA SER A 660 49.94 30.19 11.93
C SER A 660 50.99 30.51 13.00
N SER A 661 50.61 30.85 14.23
CA SER A 661 51.57 31.01 15.34
C SER A 661 51.27 30.07 16.51
N GLY A 662 52.23 29.19 16.80
CA GLY A 662 52.40 28.62 18.14
C GLY A 662 52.20 27.11 18.30
N GLY A 663 52.94 26.29 17.56
CA GLY A 663 53.17 24.88 17.92
C GLY A 663 54.50 24.71 18.69
N GLY A 664 54.41 24.18 19.92
CA GLY A 664 55.43 23.32 20.53
C GLY A 664 56.33 23.91 21.63
N ARG A 665 56.19 23.43 22.89
CA ARG A 665 57.09 22.43 23.52
C ARG A 665 56.97 22.38 25.07
N ASP A 666 57.05 21.15 25.56
CA ASP A 666 57.70 20.65 26.79
C ASP A 666 57.20 20.93 28.23
N ALA A 667 57.01 19.79 28.93
CA ALA A 667 57.50 19.43 30.27
C ALA A 667 56.87 19.99 31.57
N ALA A 668 56.20 19.06 32.28
CA ALA A 668 56.53 18.58 33.64
C ALA A 668 56.11 19.36 34.92
N LEU A 669 55.79 18.53 35.92
CA LEU A 669 55.83 18.69 37.40
C LEU A 669 54.63 19.30 38.14
N ASP A 670 54.09 18.46 39.03
CA ASP A 670 53.86 18.64 40.48
C ASP A 670 53.35 19.98 41.04
N GLY A 671 52.44 19.90 42.01
CA GLY A 671 52.41 20.91 43.08
C GLY A 671 51.05 21.27 43.65
N GLU A 672 50.88 20.86 44.90
CA GLU A 672 49.85 21.19 45.88
C GLU A 672 49.70 22.69 46.22
N SER A 673 48.56 23.00 46.84
CA SER A 673 48.37 23.94 47.99
C SER A 673 47.93 25.41 47.79
N ASP A 674 46.94 25.73 48.63
CA ASP A 674 46.62 26.97 49.37
C ASP A 674 46.00 28.22 48.73
N GLY A 675 44.90 28.68 49.37
CA GLY A 675 44.22 29.98 49.18
C GLY A 675 44.95 31.14 49.89
N PRO A 676 44.30 32.18 50.48
CA PRO A 676 42.86 32.48 50.63
C PRO A 676 42.50 34.00 50.43
N LEU A 677 41.26 34.39 50.83
CA LEU A 677 40.80 35.75 51.24
C LEU A 677 40.47 36.75 50.10
N ASP A 678 39.49 37.67 50.12
CA ASP A 678 38.41 38.16 51.01
C ASP A 678 37.59 39.10 50.07
N GLY A 679 36.27 39.09 49.98
CA GLY A 679 35.38 39.75 50.94
C GLY A 679 34.37 40.67 50.21
N ARG A 680 33.18 40.79 50.83
CA ARG A 680 32.07 41.75 50.59
C ARG A 680 30.92 41.35 49.66
N GLU A 681 30.00 40.61 50.29
CA GLU A 681 28.53 40.80 50.20
C GLU A 681 28.11 42.09 50.98
N PRO A 682 26.85 42.64 50.93
CA PRO A 682 25.64 41.86 51.27
C PRO A 682 24.22 42.32 50.77
N LEU A 683 23.21 41.49 51.13
CA LEU A 683 21.74 41.71 51.36
C LEU A 683 20.78 41.61 50.13
N THR A 684 19.62 40.91 50.11
CA THR A 684 18.75 40.27 51.14
C THR A 684 17.65 39.35 50.53
N ALA A 685 17.32 38.26 51.26
CA ALA A 685 16.03 37.56 51.51
C ALA A 685 15.10 37.04 50.35
N GLY A 686 14.46 35.86 50.38
CA GLY A 686 14.38 34.75 51.34
C GLY A 686 13.37 33.63 50.94
N SER A 687 13.54 32.43 51.55
CA SER A 687 12.60 31.28 51.73
C SER A 687 12.14 30.46 50.51
N ALA A 688 11.92 29.14 50.50
CA ALA A 688 12.25 27.98 51.34
C ALA A 688 11.92 26.69 50.54
N ARG A 689 12.66 25.59 50.78
CA ARG A 689 12.41 24.21 50.27
C ARG A 689 11.71 23.34 51.33
N PRO A 690 11.21 22.13 50.97
CA PRO A 690 11.76 20.89 51.56
C PRO A 690 11.97 19.77 50.50
N VAL A 691 13.11 19.07 50.39
CA VAL A 691 13.70 17.93 51.16
C VAL A 691 13.01 16.57 50.92
N ALA A 692 13.82 15.61 50.46
CA ALA A 692 13.54 14.18 50.24
C ALA A 692 14.00 13.30 51.42
N PRO A 693 13.62 12.00 51.50
CA PRO A 693 14.25 11.05 52.42
C PRO A 693 15.16 10.02 51.74
N ARG A 694 16.17 9.58 52.53
CA ARG A 694 17.24 8.61 52.26
C ARG A 694 16.85 7.15 52.58
N GLN A 695 17.69 6.26 52.06
CA GLN A 695 17.78 4.78 52.13
C GLN A 695 17.85 4.14 53.53
N ARG A 696 17.62 2.82 53.57
CA ARG A 696 18.23 1.85 54.50
C ARG A 696 18.58 0.52 53.79
N GLU A 697 19.67 -0.09 54.27
CA GLU A 697 20.39 -1.30 53.82
C GLU A 697 19.88 -2.61 54.45
N ALA A 698 20.27 -3.76 53.85
CA ALA A 698 20.83 -4.99 54.47
C ALA A 698 20.91 -6.10 53.38
N GLY A 699 22.07 -6.68 53.05
CA GLY A 699 22.63 -7.96 53.58
C GLY A 699 21.98 -9.19 52.89
N GLU A 700 22.64 -10.23 52.36
CA GLU A 700 23.91 -10.88 52.68
C GLU A 700 24.21 -12.03 51.67
N ARG A 701 25.51 -12.33 51.42
CA ARG A 701 26.19 -13.61 51.04
C ARG A 701 25.81 -14.38 49.75
N ALA A 702 26.74 -14.52 48.78
CA ALA A 702 27.77 -15.58 48.60
C ALA A 702 27.20 -16.85 47.92
N THR A 703 27.72 -17.46 46.85
CA THR A 703 29.08 -17.95 46.56
C THR A 703 29.24 -18.34 45.07
N VAL A 704 30.46 -18.20 44.55
CA VAL A 704 31.06 -18.68 43.27
C VAL A 704 31.44 -20.20 43.47
N PRO A 705 31.61 -21.11 42.48
CA PRO A 705 32.49 -20.92 41.30
C PRO A 705 32.24 -21.65 39.97
N ALA A 706 33.05 -21.17 39.02
CA ALA A 706 33.40 -21.56 37.65
C ALA A 706 33.73 -23.05 37.35
N ARG A 707 33.55 -23.47 36.09
CA ARG A 707 34.58 -23.91 35.09
C ARG A 707 33.93 -24.52 33.84
N ARG A 708 34.27 -24.04 32.63
CA ARG A 708 35.18 -24.62 31.59
C ARG A 708 34.83 -26.05 31.12
N THR A 709 34.57 -26.19 29.81
CA THR A 709 35.36 -26.90 28.74
C THR A 709 34.41 -27.30 27.59
N GLY A 710 34.71 -26.96 26.32
CA GLY A 710 35.21 -27.89 25.28
C GLY A 710 34.04 -28.64 24.59
N GLY A 711 33.84 -28.75 23.28
CA GLY A 711 34.74 -28.73 22.12
C GLY A 711 34.76 -30.13 21.46
N SER A 712 33.98 -30.34 20.39
CA SER A 712 34.07 -31.42 19.35
C SER A 712 32.79 -31.38 18.50
N GLY A 713 32.73 -31.48 17.16
CA GLY A 713 33.62 -32.09 16.18
C GLY A 713 33.08 -33.47 15.75
N VAL A 714 33.05 -33.74 14.41
CA VAL A 714 32.67 -34.98 13.66
C VAL A 714 31.22 -34.97 13.12
N ALA A 715 30.83 -35.06 11.83
CA ALA A 715 31.34 -35.54 10.52
C ALA A 715 30.91 -36.97 10.08
N GLY A 716 30.23 -37.06 8.93
CA GLY A 716 30.08 -38.22 8.01
C GLY A 716 28.95 -39.21 8.32
N ALA A 717 28.31 -39.94 7.39
CA ALA A 717 28.31 -40.03 5.91
C ALA A 717 27.24 -41.09 5.49
N ASP A 718 26.96 -41.19 4.18
CA ASP A 718 26.29 -42.27 3.41
C ASP A 718 24.78 -42.53 3.61
N ARG A 719 24.00 -43.10 2.67
CA ARG A 719 23.87 -43.25 1.19
C ARG A 719 22.88 -44.42 1.03
N ASP A 720 21.96 -44.35 0.05
CA ASP A 720 21.23 -45.44 -0.68
C ASP A 720 19.87 -44.85 -1.14
N GLN A 721 19.61 -44.55 -2.42
CA GLN A 721 19.38 -45.36 -3.65
C GLN A 721 18.08 -46.21 -3.69
N ASP A 722 17.41 -46.09 -4.84
CA ASP A 722 16.26 -46.83 -5.43
C ASP A 722 14.84 -46.45 -4.94
N GLY A 723 13.82 -46.24 -5.78
CA GLY A 723 13.71 -46.30 -7.25
C GLY A 723 12.27 -45.97 -7.71
N ASP A 724 12.16 -45.69 -9.00
CA ASP A 724 11.06 -45.96 -9.96
C ASP A 724 9.60 -45.46 -9.76
N GLY A 725 8.98 -45.05 -10.89
CA GLY A 725 7.53 -44.84 -11.04
C GLY A 725 7.17 -43.47 -11.65
N ALA A 726 7.31 -43.26 -12.95
CA ALA A 726 6.28 -43.49 -13.97
C ALA A 726 5.17 -42.42 -14.02
N GLU A 727 5.20 -41.68 -15.12
CA GLU A 727 4.15 -40.87 -15.75
C GLU A 727 2.78 -41.61 -15.84
N PRO A 728 1.63 -40.90 -15.97
CA PRO A 728 1.25 -40.42 -17.29
C PRO A 728 0.53 -39.07 -17.38
N VAL A 729 0.83 -38.42 -18.51
CA VAL A 729 -0.05 -37.63 -19.40
C VAL A 729 -1.55 -37.96 -19.27
N LEU A 730 -2.42 -36.93 -19.28
CA LEU A 730 -3.56 -36.79 -20.22
C LEU A 730 -4.36 -35.50 -20.01
N ASN A 731 -4.43 -34.74 -21.12
CA ASN A 731 -5.41 -33.75 -21.58
C ASN A 731 -5.64 -32.43 -20.84
#